data_AF-A0A0E3QEW2-F1
#
_entry.id   AF-A0A0E3QEW2-F1
#
_cell.length_a   1.000
_cell.length_b   1.000
_cell.length_c   1.000
_cell.angle_alpha   90.00
_cell.angle_beta   90.00
_cell.angle_gamma   90.00
#
_symmetry.space_group_name_H-M   'P 1'
#
loop_
_entity.id
_entity.type
_entity.pdbx_description
1 polymer ?
#
loop_
_entity_poly.entity_id
_entity_poly.type
_entity_poly.pdbx_seq_one_letter_code
_entity_poly.pdbx_strand_id
1 'polypeptide(L)'
;MYYAHSTDRQDKSDWQPLKVHLENVADIASGFSREFNAEQFGYASGLLHDIGKYSPEFQRRLDGVKIRVDHSTAGAQEARKLYGIFQSRILEYIITGHHGGLLNYGTKECGLDERLSRPILSDYSAYKSEILVPDLNKVRPSLTPINNKIGFAISFYTRMLFSCLVDADFLDTERFISPDKSYFRGQHESFDKLFTKFDNYMKTKLSTAAENSINRYRREIYEQCIEKAELPPQMFSLTVPTGGGKTLSSMAFALNHLKKHNLNRILYVIPYTSIIEQNADIFREIFGNQNVLEHHSNYDPKNEKSENTDVAQEKLKLSSENWDIPIIVTTNVQFFESLFSNRVSRCRKLHNLAKSVIILDEAQMLPTSFLKPCLAALSELVVNYGSTVVICTATQPNLNELLDQRVKPVEIIHSPQELYEAFRRVHVADLGNISDSDLSARLKAHNQVLCIVNTRKHAQNLYEQLSKSDNCYHLSARMCPVQRRKKLKEIKDLLRKGAECRVVSTQLIEAGVDIDFPAVYRAMSGIDSVCQASGRCNREGKLASGEVYVFRSTEDYGKATHWQSRVAEIGSMVFDEWDDPLSLPAVDGYFEKLYSYEGDGLDKKRVLPAFEERLKDVAFPFEDVANVFNLIENDTRDIIIPYDEKARSIIKQIQQTGLPGKYIRNLQGYTVSIYVEEFKALEKSNAISSIDDRFFVLKKLDDYYSEDTGLLNRKDNDEDLLLIA
;
A
#
# COMPACT_ATOMS: atom_id res chain seq x y z
N MET A 1 32.87 3.81 32.92
CA MET A 1 32.59 3.81 31.48
C MET A 1 31.37 2.94 31.25
N TYR A 2 30.41 3.45 30.48
CA TYR A 2 29.14 2.78 30.19
C TYR A 2 29.09 2.43 28.70
N TYR A 3 28.49 1.27 28.37
CA TYR A 3 28.40 0.77 27.01
C TYR A 3 26.94 0.61 26.56
N ALA A 4 26.68 0.80 25.27
CA ALA A 4 25.37 0.58 24.66
C ALA A 4 25.24 -0.82 24.08
N HIS A 5 26.30 -1.30 23.42
CA HIS A 5 26.36 -2.57 22.71
C HIS A 5 27.66 -3.30 23.02
N SER A 6 27.60 -4.63 23.09
CA SER A 6 28.73 -5.51 23.32
C SER A 6 29.06 -6.35 22.08
N THR A 7 30.29 -6.83 22.02
CA THR A 7 30.76 -7.85 21.08
C THR A 7 31.19 -9.10 21.84
N ASP A 8 31.66 -10.13 21.13
CA ASP A 8 32.17 -11.35 21.74
C ASP A 8 33.52 -11.17 22.46
N ARG A 9 34.19 -10.00 22.34
CA ARG A 9 35.46 -9.77 23.03
C ARG A 9 35.24 -9.46 24.51
N GLN A 10 36.00 -10.18 25.35
CA GLN A 10 35.89 -10.08 26.81
C GLN A 10 36.58 -8.85 27.41
N ASP A 11 37.55 -8.25 26.70
CA ASP A 11 38.29 -7.07 27.19
C ASP A 11 37.54 -5.75 26.98
N LYS A 12 36.33 -5.80 26.37
CA LYS A 12 35.45 -4.67 26.07
C LYS A 12 36.09 -3.60 25.17
N SER A 13 37.22 -3.90 24.53
CA SER A 13 38.02 -2.93 23.76
C SER A 13 37.29 -2.40 22.51
N ASP A 14 36.36 -3.19 21.99
CA ASP A 14 35.55 -2.93 20.80
C ASP A 14 34.07 -2.75 21.14
N TRP A 15 33.70 -2.64 22.42
CA TRP A 15 32.33 -2.35 22.82
C TRP A 15 31.98 -0.89 22.54
N GLN A 16 30.75 -0.63 22.10
CA GLN A 16 30.33 0.73 21.77
C GLN A 16 30.06 1.53 23.04
N PRO A 17 30.77 2.65 23.29
CA PRO A 17 30.48 3.51 24.43
C PRO A 17 29.06 4.09 24.33
N LEU A 18 28.34 4.12 25.46
CA LEU A 18 26.95 4.57 25.50
C LEU A 18 26.80 6.02 25.05
N LYS A 19 27.68 6.90 25.49
CA LYS A 19 27.70 8.31 25.07
C LYS A 19 27.80 8.45 23.54
N VAL A 20 28.70 7.70 22.91
CA VAL A 20 28.91 7.75 21.45
C VAL A 20 27.65 7.29 20.71
N HIS A 21 27.03 6.20 21.16
CA HIS A 21 25.77 5.73 20.60
C HIS A 21 24.66 6.79 20.71
N LEU A 22 24.46 7.38 21.89
CA LEU A 22 23.45 8.42 22.10
C LEU A 22 23.69 9.65 21.22
N GLU A 23 24.94 10.12 21.09
CA GLU A 23 25.32 11.24 20.22
C GLU A 23 25.09 10.91 18.74
N ASN A 24 25.50 9.74 18.28
CA ASN A 24 25.27 9.30 16.89
C ASN A 24 23.78 9.22 16.56
N VAL A 25 22.98 8.59 17.43
CA VAL A 25 21.53 8.48 17.23
C VAL A 25 20.88 9.86 17.25
N ALA A 26 21.32 10.75 18.14
CA ALA A 26 20.84 12.14 18.19
C ALA A 26 21.14 12.89 16.90
N ASP A 27 22.35 12.79 16.37
CA ASP A 27 22.77 13.44 15.11
C ASP A 27 21.98 12.91 13.91
N ILE A 28 21.82 11.59 13.80
CA ILE A 28 21.07 10.97 12.70
C ILE A 28 19.59 11.35 12.78
N ALA A 29 18.96 11.21 13.96
CA ALA A 29 17.55 11.56 14.16
C ALA A 29 17.29 13.06 13.93
N SER A 30 18.22 13.93 14.36
CA SER A 30 18.19 15.37 14.07
C SER A 30 18.29 15.65 12.58
N GLY A 31 19.18 14.94 11.87
CA GLY A 31 19.33 15.03 10.42
C GLY A 31 18.03 14.68 9.67
N PHE A 32 17.39 13.57 10.02
CA PHE A 32 16.11 13.17 9.41
C PHE A 32 14.97 14.16 9.71
N SER A 33 14.89 14.62 10.95
CA SER A 33 13.80 15.49 11.41
C SER A 33 13.93 16.96 10.95
N ARG A 34 15.11 17.37 10.47
CA ARG A 34 15.34 18.68 9.86
C ARG A 34 14.45 18.94 8.65
N GLU A 35 14.10 17.90 7.89
CA GLU A 35 13.28 18.02 6.69
C GLU A 35 11.88 18.60 6.97
N PHE A 36 11.42 18.52 8.22
CA PHE A 36 10.14 19.05 8.69
C PHE A 36 10.29 19.91 9.97
N ASN A 37 11.44 20.58 10.12
CA ASN A 37 11.73 21.57 11.18
C ASN A 37 11.59 21.02 12.61
N ALA A 38 12.04 19.79 12.83
CA ALA A 38 11.94 19.07 14.09
C ALA A 38 13.30 18.64 14.65
N GLU A 39 14.39 19.24 14.18
CA GLU A 39 15.78 18.84 14.46
C GLU A 39 16.10 18.78 15.96
N GLN A 40 15.53 19.69 16.76
CA GLN A 40 15.75 19.74 18.20
C GLN A 40 15.02 18.62 18.94
N PHE A 41 13.82 18.25 18.49
CA PHE A 41 13.11 17.08 19.02
C PHE A 41 13.82 15.79 18.64
N GLY A 42 14.27 15.66 17.39
CA GLY A 42 15.07 14.52 16.95
C GLY A 42 16.33 14.35 17.78
N TYR A 43 17.11 15.42 17.94
CA TYR A 43 18.34 15.41 18.74
C TYR A 43 18.08 15.04 20.22
N ALA A 44 17.11 15.70 20.86
CA ALA A 44 16.75 15.38 22.25
C ALA A 44 16.29 13.93 22.42
N SER A 45 15.52 13.41 21.46
CA SER A 45 15.03 12.03 21.51
C SER A 45 16.18 11.02 21.44
N GLY A 46 17.16 11.24 20.56
CA GLY A 46 18.32 10.36 20.44
C GLY A 46 19.21 10.37 21.68
N LEU A 47 19.42 11.52 22.31
CA LEU A 47 20.18 11.60 23.57
C LEU A 47 19.48 10.91 24.75
N LEU A 48 18.14 10.93 24.77
CA LEU A 48 17.37 10.44 25.91
C LEU A 48 16.94 8.98 25.79
N HIS A 49 16.80 8.43 24.58
CA HIS A 49 16.05 7.17 24.38
C HIS A 49 16.59 5.99 25.20
N ASP A 50 17.91 5.95 25.38
CA ASP A 50 18.62 4.82 25.98
C ASP A 50 19.40 5.17 27.25
N ILE A 51 19.11 6.31 27.91
CA ILE A 51 19.82 6.69 29.14
C ILE A 51 19.64 5.67 30.28
N GLY A 52 18.59 4.83 30.24
CA GLY A 52 18.44 3.72 31.19
C GLY A 52 19.57 2.68 31.11
N LYS A 53 20.34 2.66 30.01
CA LYS A 53 21.55 1.83 29.86
C LYS A 53 22.70 2.27 30.78
N TYR A 54 22.66 3.47 31.38
CA TYR A 54 23.56 3.88 32.44
C TYR A 54 23.35 3.10 33.76
N SER A 55 22.30 2.29 33.86
CA SER A 55 22.08 1.46 35.05
C SER A 55 23.11 0.34 35.21
N PRO A 56 23.58 0.05 36.44
CA PRO A 56 24.46 -1.08 36.72
C PRO A 56 23.90 -2.42 36.21
N GLU A 57 22.59 -2.60 36.30
CA GLU A 57 21.87 -3.79 35.84
C GLU A 57 21.95 -3.94 34.33
N PHE A 58 21.81 -2.85 33.56
CA PHE A 58 21.98 -2.94 32.11
C PHE A 58 23.43 -3.28 31.73
N GLN A 59 24.43 -2.69 32.40
CA GLN A 59 25.83 -3.01 32.15
C GLN A 59 26.15 -4.49 32.45
N ARG A 60 25.59 -5.04 33.54
CA ARG A 60 25.70 -6.48 33.84
C ARG A 60 25.02 -7.36 32.79
N ARG A 61 23.92 -6.89 32.18
CA ARG A 61 23.27 -7.60 31.08
C ARG A 61 24.19 -7.69 29.87
N LEU A 62 24.91 -6.62 29.53
CA LEU A 62 25.91 -6.63 28.46
C LEU A 62 27.05 -7.61 28.76
N ASP A 63 27.41 -7.77 30.04
CA ASP A 63 28.36 -8.78 30.53
C ASP A 63 27.83 -10.24 30.49
N GLY A 64 26.70 -10.49 29.85
CA GLY A 64 26.15 -11.83 29.64
C GLY A 64 25.24 -12.35 30.77
N VAL A 65 24.96 -11.52 31.79
CA VAL A 65 24.01 -11.90 32.84
C VAL A 65 22.59 -11.89 32.26
N LYS A 66 21.86 -13.00 32.42
CA LYS A 66 20.47 -13.14 31.95
C LYS A 66 19.49 -12.41 32.87
N ILE A 67 19.44 -11.08 32.74
CA ILE A 67 18.49 -10.21 33.45
C ILE A 67 17.68 -9.37 32.46
N ARG A 68 16.39 -9.20 32.76
CA ARG A 68 15.51 -8.29 32.02
C ARG A 68 15.60 -6.92 32.67
N VAL A 69 15.98 -5.91 31.87
CA VAL A 69 16.10 -4.52 32.32
C VAL A 69 15.21 -3.66 31.44
N ASP A 70 14.38 -2.83 32.07
CA ASP A 70 13.58 -1.82 31.37
C ASP A 70 14.39 -0.53 31.28
N HIS A 71 15.16 -0.39 30.20
CA HIS A 71 16.00 0.78 29.98
C HIS A 71 15.25 1.92 29.26
N SER A 72 14.22 1.60 28.48
CA SER A 72 13.44 2.55 27.68
C SER A 72 12.61 3.55 28.51
N THR A 73 12.12 3.14 29.68
CA THR A 73 11.24 3.99 30.51
C THR A 73 12.01 5.17 31.14
N ALA A 74 13.32 5.01 31.41
CA ALA A 74 14.14 6.03 32.06
C ALA A 74 14.18 7.34 31.28
N GLY A 75 14.42 7.27 29.97
CA GLY A 75 14.48 8.44 29.08
C GLY A 75 13.17 9.21 29.04
N ALA A 76 12.04 8.50 28.98
CA ALA A 76 10.72 9.10 28.94
C ALA A 76 10.35 9.78 30.28
N GLN A 77 10.67 9.16 31.41
CA GLN A 77 10.48 9.80 32.73
C GLN A 77 11.36 11.03 32.89
N GLU A 78 12.58 11.03 32.34
CA GLU A 78 13.45 12.20 32.41
C GLU A 78 12.95 13.34 31.51
N ALA A 79 12.47 13.03 30.30
CA ALA A 79 11.81 14.03 29.44
C ALA A 79 10.64 14.74 30.16
N ARG A 80 9.84 14.00 30.94
CA ARG A 80 8.75 14.55 31.78
C ARG A 80 9.24 15.53 32.85
N LYS A 81 10.44 15.32 33.40
CA LYS A 81 11.03 16.22 34.41
C LYS A 81 11.64 17.46 33.77
N LEU A 82 12.21 17.33 32.57
CA LEU A 82 12.97 18.38 31.90
C LEU A 82 12.09 19.39 31.14
N TYR A 83 10.95 18.95 30.60
CA TYR A 83 10.17 19.75 29.65
C TYR A 83 8.71 19.93 30.06
N GLY A 84 8.09 20.97 29.51
CA GLY A 84 6.64 21.18 29.60
C GLY A 84 5.83 20.03 28.98
N ILE A 85 4.58 19.89 29.43
CA ILE A 85 3.69 18.75 29.13
C ILE A 85 3.61 18.41 27.63
N PHE A 86 3.60 19.41 26.76
CA PHE A 86 3.49 19.21 25.33
C PHE A 86 4.75 18.55 24.74
N GLN A 87 5.92 19.14 25.02
CA GLN A 87 7.22 18.62 24.56
C GLN A 87 7.48 17.25 25.17
N SER A 88 7.25 17.12 26.48
CA SER A 88 7.50 15.89 27.19
C SER A 88 6.63 14.77 26.66
N ARG A 89 5.34 15.00 26.38
CA ARG A 89 4.45 13.93 25.91
C ARG A 89 4.88 13.34 24.56
N ILE A 90 5.30 14.19 23.62
CA ILE A 90 5.81 13.72 22.32
C ILE A 90 7.04 12.83 22.55
N LEU A 91 7.99 13.27 23.37
CA LEU A 91 9.19 12.50 23.70
C LEU A 91 8.85 11.21 24.47
N GLU A 92 7.89 11.26 25.39
CA GLU A 92 7.43 10.12 26.18
C GLU A 92 6.93 8.99 25.26
N TYR A 93 6.10 9.31 24.26
CA TYR A 93 5.62 8.32 23.28
C TYR A 93 6.76 7.69 22.50
N ILE A 94 7.62 8.50 21.89
CA ILE A 94 8.62 7.98 20.96
C ILE A 94 9.74 7.24 21.68
N ILE A 95 10.14 7.70 22.86
CA ILE A 95 11.18 7.06 23.68
C ILE A 95 10.66 5.77 24.30
N THR A 96 9.46 5.71 24.88
CA THR A 96 8.97 4.43 25.42
C THR A 96 8.72 3.40 24.31
N GLY A 97 8.36 3.88 23.12
CA GLY A 97 8.01 3.03 21.99
C GLY A 97 9.18 2.53 21.14
N HIS A 98 10.42 3.00 21.31
CA HIS A 98 11.49 2.78 20.31
C HIS A 98 11.81 1.29 20.03
N HIS A 99 11.53 0.39 20.98
CA HIS A 99 11.60 -1.07 20.77
C HIS A 99 10.23 -1.75 20.58
N GLY A 100 9.16 -1.22 21.20
CA GLY A 100 7.86 -1.89 21.31
C GLY A 100 6.78 -1.39 20.34
N GLY A 101 7.00 -0.24 19.71
CA GLY A 101 5.99 0.52 19.00
C GLY A 101 5.33 1.60 19.86
N LEU A 102 4.61 2.52 19.21
CA LEU A 102 3.85 3.56 19.89
C LEU A 102 2.68 2.93 20.65
N LEU A 103 2.56 3.30 21.93
CA LEU A 103 1.51 2.83 22.82
C LEU A 103 0.26 3.70 22.69
N ASN A 104 -0.88 3.17 23.12
CA ASN A 104 -1.96 4.04 23.58
C ASN A 104 -1.50 4.85 24.80
N TYR A 105 -2.10 6.02 25.03
CA TYR A 105 -1.91 6.74 26.29
C TYR A 105 -2.19 5.83 27.50
N GLY A 106 -3.33 5.15 27.46
CA GLY A 106 -3.75 4.18 28.47
C GLY A 106 -4.12 4.80 29.82
N THR A 107 -3.86 4.05 30.88
CA THR A 107 -4.11 4.40 32.28
C THR A 107 -2.87 4.09 33.12
N LYS A 108 -2.94 4.23 34.45
CA LYS A 108 -1.81 3.84 35.31
C LYS A 108 -1.55 2.33 35.32
N GLU A 109 -2.48 1.53 34.79
CA GLU A 109 -2.43 0.07 34.73
C GLU A 109 -2.08 -0.46 33.33
N CYS A 110 -2.18 0.35 32.27
CA CYS A 110 -1.81 -0.06 30.91
C CYS A 110 -1.35 1.12 30.03
N GLY A 111 -0.59 0.83 28.96
CA GLY A 111 -0.17 1.84 27.99
C GLY A 111 0.97 2.74 28.49
N LEU A 112 1.04 3.96 27.94
CA LEU A 112 2.10 4.91 28.23
C LEU A 112 2.09 5.38 29.70
N ASP A 113 0.92 5.65 30.28
CA ASP A 113 0.84 6.21 31.63
C ASP A 113 1.27 5.20 32.72
N GLU A 114 1.06 3.89 32.50
CA GLU A 114 1.61 2.82 33.32
C GLU A 114 3.14 2.84 33.33
N ARG A 115 3.75 2.87 32.14
CA ARG A 115 5.21 2.94 32.00
C ARG A 115 5.78 4.13 32.77
N LEU A 116 5.16 5.29 32.62
CA LEU A 116 5.64 6.52 33.23
C LEU A 116 5.40 6.60 34.73
N SER A 117 4.39 5.88 35.24
CA SER A 117 4.06 5.82 36.66
C SER A 117 4.88 4.80 37.45
N ARG A 118 5.81 4.07 36.80
CA ARG A 118 6.66 3.08 37.48
C ARG A 118 7.54 3.74 38.56
N PRO A 119 7.38 3.36 39.84
CA PRO A 119 7.98 4.10 40.95
C PRO A 119 9.48 3.80 41.16
N ILE A 120 9.99 2.69 40.63
CA ILE A 120 11.38 2.25 40.85
C ILE A 120 11.98 1.83 39.51
N LEU A 121 12.94 2.62 39.04
CA LEU A 121 13.91 2.22 38.02
C LEU A 121 15.29 2.12 38.67
N SER A 122 16.14 1.26 38.12
CA SER A 122 17.55 1.22 38.48
C SER A 122 18.20 2.60 38.29
N ASP A 123 19.21 2.92 39.10
CA ASP A 123 19.86 4.24 39.05
C ASP A 123 20.56 4.46 37.70
N TYR A 124 20.11 5.47 36.95
CA TYR A 124 20.69 5.90 35.68
C TYR A 124 21.34 7.29 35.77
N SER A 125 21.45 7.88 36.97
CA SER A 125 21.84 9.28 37.19
C SER A 125 23.20 9.70 36.61
N ALA A 126 24.09 8.73 36.36
CA ALA A 126 25.39 8.95 35.74
C ALA A 126 25.33 9.69 34.40
N TYR A 127 24.23 9.53 33.65
CA TYR A 127 24.02 10.22 32.36
C TYR A 127 24.19 11.74 32.48
N LYS A 128 23.80 12.35 33.62
CA LYS A 128 23.86 13.81 33.85
C LYS A 128 25.27 14.39 33.80
N SER A 129 26.29 13.56 34.01
CA SER A 129 27.69 13.98 33.95
C SER A 129 28.27 13.91 32.54
N GLU A 130 27.66 13.14 31.64
CA GLU A 130 28.20 12.86 30.30
C GLU A 130 27.38 13.49 29.17
N ILE A 131 26.06 13.65 29.38
CA ILE A 131 25.08 14.05 28.36
C ILE A 131 24.45 15.39 28.73
N LEU A 132 24.51 16.33 27.80
CA LEU A 132 23.81 17.62 27.88
C LEU A 132 22.64 17.61 26.90
N VAL A 133 21.42 17.68 27.44
CA VAL A 133 20.19 17.63 26.64
C VAL A 133 19.74 19.06 26.29
N PRO A 134 19.30 19.36 25.05
CA PRO A 134 18.86 20.71 24.67
C PRO A 134 17.60 21.17 25.42
N ASP A 135 17.44 22.48 25.62
CA ASP A 135 16.22 23.06 26.19
C ASP A 135 15.10 23.17 25.13
N LEU A 136 14.06 22.35 25.27
CA LEU A 136 12.90 22.37 24.38
C LEU A 136 11.77 23.29 24.86
N ASN A 137 11.89 23.96 26.01
CA ASN A 137 10.76 24.70 26.60
C ASN A 137 10.26 25.86 25.75
N LYS A 138 11.09 26.39 24.84
CA LYS A 138 10.71 27.42 23.85
C LYS A 138 10.49 26.87 22.44
N VAL A 139 10.74 25.58 22.23
CA VAL A 139 10.57 24.92 20.94
C VAL A 139 9.11 24.50 20.79
N ARG A 140 8.52 24.84 19.65
CA ARG A 140 7.15 24.45 19.29
C ARG A 140 7.19 23.86 17.89
N PRO A 141 6.49 22.74 17.62
CA PRO A 141 6.34 22.23 16.27
C PRO A 141 5.75 23.31 15.37
N SER A 142 6.36 23.51 14.20
CA SER A 142 5.81 24.38 13.16
C SER A 142 4.76 23.59 12.37
N LEU A 143 3.60 23.39 12.99
CA LEU A 143 2.49 22.65 12.41
C LEU A 143 1.37 23.62 12.03
N THR A 144 0.87 23.45 10.81
CA THR A 144 -0.33 24.12 10.33
C THR A 144 -1.49 23.12 10.38
N PRO A 145 -2.47 23.29 11.29
CA PRO A 145 -3.60 22.38 11.39
C PRO A 145 -4.47 22.43 10.14
N ILE A 146 -4.88 21.26 9.64
CA ILE A 146 -5.72 21.08 8.45
C ILE A 146 -7.15 20.75 8.91
N ASN A 147 -8.18 21.41 8.36
CA ASN A 147 -9.58 21.21 8.76
C ASN A 147 -9.83 21.27 10.29
N ASN A 148 -9.09 22.13 11.01
CA ASN A 148 -9.10 22.24 12.47
C ASN A 148 -8.76 20.93 13.23
N LYS A 149 -8.05 19.99 12.61
CA LYS A 149 -7.62 18.71 13.19
C LYS A 149 -6.21 18.78 13.78
N ILE A 150 -6.06 19.51 14.87
CA ILE A 150 -4.74 19.74 15.48
C ILE A 150 -4.24 18.49 16.23
N GLY A 151 -5.12 17.68 16.81
CA GLY A 151 -4.75 16.41 17.43
C GLY A 151 -4.17 15.43 16.43
N PHE A 152 -4.78 15.33 15.24
CA PHE A 152 -4.23 14.55 14.14
C PHE A 152 -2.85 15.05 13.69
N ALA A 153 -2.66 16.36 13.51
CA ALA A 153 -1.37 16.93 13.11
C ALA A 153 -0.25 16.61 14.13
N ILE A 154 -0.54 16.74 15.44
CA ILE A 154 0.43 16.43 16.51
C ILE A 154 0.71 14.92 16.57
N SER A 155 -0.31 14.07 16.40
CA SER A 155 -0.11 12.62 16.41
C SER A 155 0.72 12.15 15.21
N PHE A 156 0.49 12.75 14.04
CA PHE A 156 1.28 12.52 12.84
C PHE A 156 2.73 12.96 13.02
N TYR A 157 2.95 14.16 13.57
CA TYR A 157 4.27 14.68 13.93
C TYR A 157 5.02 13.78 14.91
N THR A 158 4.31 13.30 15.94
CA THR A 158 4.86 12.34 16.91
C THR A 158 5.28 11.03 16.20
N ARG A 159 4.48 10.53 15.27
CA ARG A 159 4.81 9.32 14.48
C ARG A 159 5.98 9.54 13.51
N MET A 160 6.12 10.74 12.94
CA MET A 160 7.25 11.11 12.08
C MET A 160 8.56 11.23 12.87
N LEU A 161 8.52 11.82 14.08
CA LEU A 161 9.66 11.80 15.01
C LEU A 161 10.00 10.40 15.49
N PHE A 162 8.99 9.58 15.77
CA PHE A 162 9.18 8.17 16.12
C PHE A 162 9.94 7.44 15.01
N SER A 163 9.54 7.66 13.75
CA SER A 163 10.24 7.13 12.59
C SER A 163 11.71 7.54 12.55
N CYS A 164 12.02 8.81 12.82
CA CYS A 164 13.39 9.31 12.84
C CYS A 164 14.23 8.62 13.94
N LEU A 165 13.71 8.55 15.16
CA LEU A 165 14.41 7.95 16.30
C LEU A 165 14.69 6.46 16.06
N VAL A 166 13.67 5.70 15.66
CA VAL A 166 13.85 4.26 15.47
C VAL A 166 14.75 3.96 14.29
N ASP A 167 14.68 4.70 13.18
CA ASP A 167 15.62 4.44 12.09
C ASP A 167 17.05 4.81 12.48
N ALA A 168 17.25 5.91 13.22
CA ALA A 168 18.55 6.32 13.71
C ALA A 168 19.20 5.26 14.63
N ASP A 169 18.45 4.73 15.61
CA ASP A 169 18.91 3.67 16.51
C ASP A 169 19.32 2.40 15.75
N PHE A 170 18.47 1.96 14.80
CA PHE A 170 18.78 0.80 13.97
C PHE A 170 19.99 1.01 13.07
N LEU A 171 20.15 2.20 12.49
CA LEU A 171 21.28 2.52 11.60
C LEU A 171 22.61 2.61 12.35
N ASP A 172 22.64 3.21 13.54
CA ASP A 172 23.84 3.24 14.37
C ASP A 172 24.22 1.84 14.87
N THR A 173 23.23 1.08 15.35
CA THR A 173 23.42 -0.32 15.76
C THR A 173 23.94 -1.17 14.59
N GLU A 174 23.40 -0.99 13.38
CA GLU A 174 23.85 -1.72 12.19
C GLU A 174 25.28 -1.35 11.80
N ARG A 175 25.65 -0.06 11.84
CA ARG A 175 27.03 0.40 11.59
C ARG A 175 28.01 -0.24 12.55
N PHE A 176 27.62 -0.43 13.80
CA PHE A 176 28.45 -1.06 14.82
C PHE A 176 28.55 -2.58 14.66
N ILE A 177 27.42 -3.29 14.52
CA ILE A 177 27.36 -4.76 14.54
C ILE A 177 27.66 -5.38 13.15
N SER A 178 27.35 -4.68 12.07
CA SER A 178 27.48 -5.20 10.71
C SER A 178 27.93 -4.12 9.71
N PRO A 179 29.19 -3.64 9.83
CA PRO A 179 29.72 -2.61 8.93
C PRO A 179 29.58 -2.94 7.45
N ASP A 180 29.76 -4.22 7.08
CA ASP A 180 29.60 -4.70 5.70
C ASP A 180 28.19 -4.50 5.16
N LYS A 181 27.16 -4.68 6.00
CA LYS A 181 25.76 -4.42 5.60
C LYS A 181 25.50 -2.92 5.47
N SER A 182 26.01 -2.14 6.41
CA SER A 182 25.83 -0.69 6.41
C SER A 182 26.42 -0.03 5.17
N TYR A 183 27.52 -0.58 4.63
CA TYR A 183 28.14 -0.12 3.38
C TYR A 183 27.19 -0.11 2.16
N PHE A 184 26.20 -1.01 2.13
CA PHE A 184 25.25 -1.09 1.02
C PHE A 184 24.12 -0.05 1.07
N ARG A 185 23.90 0.63 2.21
CA ARG A 185 22.86 1.68 2.33
C ARG A 185 23.24 2.94 1.55
N GLY A 186 22.24 3.66 1.04
CA GLY A 186 22.45 4.89 0.25
C GLY A 186 23.18 4.74 -1.09
N GLN A 187 23.56 3.52 -1.52
CA GLN A 187 24.33 3.27 -2.75
C GLN A 187 23.48 3.35 -4.02
N HIS A 188 22.78 4.47 -4.27
CA HIS A 188 21.97 4.69 -5.47
C HIS A 188 22.57 5.78 -6.37
N GLU A 189 22.12 5.81 -7.62
CA GLU A 189 22.51 6.87 -8.54
C GLU A 189 21.88 8.21 -8.14
N SER A 190 22.55 9.31 -8.48
CA SER A 190 22.04 10.67 -8.31
C SER A 190 20.86 10.93 -9.26
N PHE A 191 19.91 11.78 -8.85
CA PHE A 191 18.77 12.15 -9.69
C PHE A 191 19.16 12.72 -11.05
N ASP A 192 20.30 13.40 -11.20
CA ASP A 192 20.76 13.86 -12.53
C ASP A 192 21.03 12.71 -13.52
N LYS A 193 21.54 11.57 -13.02
CA LYS A 193 21.75 10.37 -13.85
C LYS A 193 20.42 9.71 -14.16
N LEU A 194 19.53 9.60 -13.18
CA LEU A 194 18.19 9.03 -13.35
C LEU A 194 17.36 9.85 -14.34
N PHE A 195 17.43 11.18 -14.25
CA PHE A 195 16.81 12.11 -15.19
C PHE A 195 17.33 11.90 -16.61
N THR A 196 18.65 11.79 -16.78
CA THR A 196 19.27 11.55 -18.09
C THR A 196 18.81 10.21 -18.70
N LYS A 197 18.73 9.15 -17.90
CA LYS A 197 18.21 7.84 -18.34
C LYS A 197 16.76 7.94 -18.79
N PHE A 198 15.92 8.62 -18.02
CA PHE A 198 14.52 8.81 -18.35
C PHE A 198 14.33 9.65 -19.62
N ASP A 199 15.06 10.76 -19.77
CA ASP A 199 15.00 11.62 -20.96
C ASP A 199 15.43 10.87 -22.23
N ASN A 200 16.51 10.08 -22.16
CA ASN A 200 16.94 9.24 -23.28
C ASN A 200 15.89 8.18 -23.67
N TYR A 201 15.28 7.54 -22.66
CA TYR A 201 14.18 6.59 -22.88
C TYR A 201 12.99 7.27 -23.56
N MET A 202 12.58 8.44 -23.06
CA MET A 202 11.45 9.19 -23.61
C MET A 202 11.71 9.71 -25.03
N LYS A 203 12.92 10.23 -25.31
CA LYS A 203 13.32 10.62 -26.68
C LYS A 203 13.22 9.46 -27.66
N THR A 204 13.74 8.28 -27.27
CA THR A 204 13.67 7.07 -28.10
C THR A 204 12.22 6.66 -28.33
N LYS A 205 11.40 6.62 -27.27
CA LYS A 205 9.99 6.23 -27.34
C LYS A 205 9.15 7.19 -28.18
N LEU A 206 9.38 8.50 -28.06
CA LEU A 206 8.68 9.52 -28.84
C LEU A 206 9.13 9.56 -30.31
N SER A 207 10.38 9.19 -30.61
CA SER A 207 10.90 9.13 -31.99
C SER A 207 10.46 7.89 -32.78
N THR A 208 10.19 6.79 -32.09
CA THR A 208 9.77 5.51 -32.68
C THR A 208 8.25 5.32 -32.70
N ALA A 209 7.51 6.21 -32.04
CA ALA A 209 6.06 6.18 -32.02
C ALA A 209 5.48 6.49 -33.40
N ALA A 210 4.48 5.71 -33.84
CA ALA A 210 3.74 5.99 -35.06
C ALA A 210 3.02 7.35 -34.97
N GLU A 211 3.08 8.15 -36.03
CA GLU A 211 2.37 9.44 -36.09
C GLU A 211 0.87 9.19 -36.27
N ASN A 212 0.12 9.31 -35.17
CA ASN A 212 -1.34 9.22 -35.14
C ASN A 212 -1.92 10.16 -34.07
N SER A 213 -3.24 10.37 -34.09
CA SER A 213 -3.93 11.28 -33.17
C SER A 213 -3.68 10.93 -31.69
N ILE A 214 -3.71 9.65 -31.33
CA ILE A 214 -3.49 9.16 -29.96
C ILE A 214 -2.07 9.51 -29.47
N ASN A 215 -1.05 9.29 -30.29
CA ASN A 215 0.32 9.59 -29.93
C ASN A 215 0.60 11.10 -29.87
N ARG A 216 -0.15 11.92 -30.63
CA ARG A 216 -0.16 13.37 -30.46
C ARG A 216 -0.69 13.78 -29.08
N TYR A 217 -1.84 13.27 -28.66
CA TYR A 217 -2.36 13.56 -27.32
C TYR A 217 -1.45 13.05 -26.20
N ARG A 218 -0.82 11.87 -26.36
CA ARG A 218 0.17 11.37 -25.38
C ARG A 218 1.37 12.32 -25.24
N ARG A 219 1.83 12.92 -26.34
CA ARG A 219 2.90 13.92 -26.33
C ARG A 219 2.45 15.18 -25.62
N GLU A 220 1.23 15.64 -25.92
CA GLU A 220 0.64 16.83 -25.28
C GLU A 220 0.48 16.64 -23.76
N ILE A 221 -0.04 15.49 -23.32
CA ILE A 221 -0.14 15.12 -21.89
C ILE A 221 1.25 15.15 -21.23
N TYR A 222 2.25 14.58 -21.89
CA TYR A 222 3.62 14.56 -21.39
C TYR A 222 4.21 15.99 -21.26
N GLU A 223 3.98 16.85 -22.25
CA GLU A 223 4.42 18.25 -22.25
C GLU A 223 3.73 19.07 -21.14
N GLN A 224 2.42 18.91 -20.96
CA GLN A 224 1.67 19.57 -19.88
C GLN A 224 2.15 19.12 -18.49
N CYS A 225 2.48 17.83 -18.32
CA CYS A 225 3.11 17.33 -17.09
C CYS A 225 4.45 17.99 -16.79
N ILE A 226 5.29 18.22 -17.81
CA ILE A 226 6.57 18.92 -17.63
C ILE A 226 6.35 20.39 -17.28
N GLU A 227 5.43 21.06 -17.97
CA GLU A 227 5.11 22.46 -17.71
C GLU A 227 4.60 22.68 -16.27
N LYS A 228 3.66 21.85 -15.82
CA LYS A 228 3.06 21.96 -14.47
C LYS A 228 4.03 21.60 -13.36
N ALA A 229 5.11 20.87 -13.65
CA ALA A 229 6.14 20.53 -12.68
C ALA A 229 6.90 21.75 -12.11
N GLU A 230 6.80 22.92 -12.75
CA GLU A 230 7.40 24.18 -12.29
C GLU A 230 6.63 24.87 -11.14
N LEU A 231 5.35 24.49 -10.94
CA LEU A 231 4.51 25.03 -9.86
C LEU A 231 5.03 24.57 -8.48
N PRO A 232 4.80 25.33 -7.40
CA PRO A 232 5.31 24.98 -6.07
C PRO A 232 4.77 23.64 -5.55
N PRO A 233 5.44 23.00 -4.56
CA PRO A 233 4.95 21.77 -3.94
C PRO A 233 3.55 21.93 -3.35
N GLN A 234 2.63 21.08 -3.80
CA GLN A 234 1.22 21.09 -3.39
C GLN A 234 0.52 19.78 -3.83
N MET A 235 -0.81 19.76 -3.83
CA MET A 235 -1.59 18.67 -4.42
C MET A 235 -1.90 18.98 -5.89
N PHE A 236 -1.76 17.97 -6.74
CA PHE A 236 -2.07 18.00 -8.16
C PHE A 236 -3.03 16.86 -8.51
N SER A 237 -3.81 17.05 -9.55
CA SER A 237 -4.58 15.98 -10.17
C SER A 237 -4.12 15.78 -11.61
N LEU A 238 -4.02 14.52 -12.03
CA LEU A 238 -3.73 14.11 -13.40
C LEU A 238 -4.91 13.29 -13.92
N THR A 239 -5.88 13.97 -14.52
CA THR A 239 -7.08 13.35 -15.09
C THR A 239 -6.81 12.95 -16.54
N VAL A 240 -6.44 11.67 -16.73
CA VAL A 240 -6.03 11.14 -18.05
C VAL A 240 -6.66 9.77 -18.29
N PRO A 241 -7.38 9.59 -19.42
CA PRO A 241 -8.04 8.33 -19.74
C PRO A 241 -7.06 7.16 -19.86
N THR A 242 -7.57 5.95 -19.70
CA THR A 242 -6.79 4.72 -19.85
C THR A 242 -6.11 4.68 -21.22
N GLY A 243 -4.81 4.37 -21.24
CA GLY A 243 -4.00 4.39 -22.47
C GLY A 243 -3.42 5.76 -22.84
N GLY A 244 -3.74 6.84 -22.12
CA GLY A 244 -3.17 8.19 -22.30
C GLY A 244 -1.72 8.37 -21.84
N GLY A 245 -1.08 7.32 -21.33
CA GLY A 245 0.34 7.37 -20.93
C GLY A 245 0.61 7.84 -19.50
N LYS A 246 -0.40 7.80 -18.62
CA LYS A 246 -0.35 8.21 -17.19
C LYS A 246 0.97 7.88 -16.50
N THR A 247 1.38 6.61 -16.51
CA THR A 247 2.56 6.12 -15.78
C THR A 247 3.85 6.87 -16.12
N LEU A 248 4.10 7.13 -17.41
CA LEU A 248 5.32 7.83 -17.83
C LEU A 248 5.18 9.35 -17.70
N SER A 249 4.00 9.90 -17.99
CA SER A 249 3.78 11.34 -17.86
C SER A 249 3.78 11.81 -16.40
N SER A 250 3.24 11.02 -15.45
CA SER A 250 3.31 11.32 -14.02
C SER A 250 4.74 11.18 -13.48
N MET A 251 5.51 10.21 -13.97
CA MET A 251 6.94 10.09 -13.65
C MET A 251 7.75 11.27 -14.21
N ALA A 252 7.41 11.76 -15.41
CA ALA A 252 8.01 12.95 -16.00
C ALA A 252 7.75 14.19 -15.14
N PHE A 253 6.50 14.40 -14.72
CA PHE A 253 6.15 15.44 -13.75
C PHE A 253 7.02 15.31 -12.49
N ALA A 254 7.05 14.11 -11.88
CA ALA A 254 7.74 13.90 -10.61
C ALA A 254 9.24 14.15 -10.68
N LEU A 255 9.92 13.72 -11.74
CA LEU A 255 11.35 13.94 -11.92
C LEU A 255 11.68 15.43 -12.12
N ASN A 256 10.91 16.14 -12.95
CA ASN A 256 11.12 17.57 -13.18
C ASN A 256 10.81 18.38 -11.91
N HIS A 257 9.71 18.07 -11.23
CA HIS A 257 9.28 18.75 -10.01
C HIS A 257 10.26 18.51 -8.86
N LEU A 258 10.74 17.26 -8.70
CA LEU A 258 11.76 16.91 -7.71
C LEU A 258 13.04 17.73 -7.92
N LYS A 259 13.52 17.81 -9.17
CA LYS A 259 14.71 18.58 -9.51
C LYS A 259 14.52 20.08 -9.27
N LYS A 260 13.34 20.62 -9.62
CA LYS A 260 13.01 22.03 -9.46
C LYS A 260 12.97 22.47 -8.01
N HIS A 261 12.40 21.65 -7.14
CA HIS A 261 12.11 22.00 -5.74
C HIS A 261 13.03 21.33 -4.72
N ASN A 262 14.09 20.66 -5.17
CA ASN A 262 15.04 19.92 -4.32
C ASN A 262 14.34 18.90 -3.41
N LEU A 263 13.44 18.10 -3.98
CA LEU A 263 12.78 17.00 -3.27
C LEU A 263 13.71 15.77 -3.24
N ASN A 264 13.44 14.86 -2.32
CA ASN A 264 14.38 13.79 -1.97
C ASN A 264 14.09 12.46 -2.68
N ARG A 265 12.84 12.18 -3.04
CA ARG A 265 12.44 10.87 -3.59
C ARG A 265 11.06 10.87 -4.26
N ILE A 266 10.80 9.81 -5.03
CA ILE A 266 9.53 9.57 -5.71
C ILE A 266 8.91 8.28 -5.15
N LEU A 267 7.65 8.37 -4.72
CA LEU A 267 6.82 7.23 -4.34
C LEU A 267 5.69 7.07 -5.35
N TYR A 268 5.58 5.90 -5.96
CA TYR A 268 4.52 5.52 -6.87
C TYR A 268 3.61 4.51 -6.16
N VAL A 269 2.47 4.99 -5.66
CA VAL A 269 1.51 4.23 -4.85
C VAL A 269 0.38 3.75 -5.75
N ILE A 270 0.12 2.44 -5.75
CA ILE A 270 -0.91 1.83 -6.62
C ILE A 270 -1.93 1.02 -5.83
N PRO A 271 -3.15 0.79 -6.35
CA PRO A 271 -4.20 0.13 -5.58
C PRO A 271 -4.00 -1.37 -5.42
N TYR A 272 -3.57 -2.06 -6.48
CA TYR A 272 -3.53 -3.53 -6.52
C TYR A 272 -2.13 -4.09 -6.76
N THR A 273 -1.84 -5.23 -6.12
CA THR A 273 -0.61 -5.98 -6.34
C THR A 273 -0.49 -6.57 -7.74
N SER A 274 -1.58 -6.71 -8.51
CA SER A 274 -1.53 -7.24 -9.88
C SER A 274 -0.86 -6.29 -10.87
N ILE A 275 -0.87 -4.98 -10.62
CA ILE A 275 -0.24 -3.95 -11.48
C ILE A 275 1.22 -3.68 -11.06
N ILE A 276 1.57 -4.02 -9.81
CA ILE A 276 2.83 -3.57 -9.21
C ILE A 276 4.06 -4.05 -9.95
N GLU A 277 4.06 -5.34 -10.31
CA GLU A 277 5.17 -6.00 -10.99
C GLU A 277 5.41 -5.31 -12.35
N GLN A 278 4.33 -5.02 -13.10
CA GLN A 278 4.42 -4.38 -14.42
C GLN A 278 4.99 -2.95 -14.35
N ASN A 279 4.48 -2.11 -13.44
CA ASN A 279 4.95 -0.73 -13.32
C ASN A 279 6.39 -0.69 -12.78
N ALA A 280 6.71 -1.54 -11.80
CA ALA A 280 8.06 -1.65 -11.26
C ALA A 280 9.05 -2.09 -12.33
N ASP A 281 8.71 -3.07 -13.17
CA ASP A 281 9.56 -3.54 -14.27
C ASP A 281 9.84 -2.45 -15.31
N ILE A 282 8.84 -1.64 -15.68
CA ILE A 282 9.03 -0.48 -16.56
C ILE A 282 10.04 0.49 -15.93
N PHE A 283 9.91 0.79 -14.64
CA PHE A 283 10.84 1.69 -13.96
C PHE A 283 12.24 1.07 -13.83
N ARG A 284 12.35 -0.23 -13.56
CA ARG A 284 13.63 -0.93 -13.51
C ARG A 284 14.35 -0.91 -14.87
N GLU A 285 13.61 -1.10 -15.97
CA GLU A 285 14.16 -1.00 -17.33
C GLU A 285 14.80 0.38 -17.57
N ILE A 286 14.14 1.44 -17.10
CA ILE A 286 14.60 2.82 -17.30
C ILE A 286 15.74 3.19 -16.34
N PHE A 287 15.56 2.93 -15.04
CA PHE A 287 16.41 3.47 -13.97
C PHE A 287 17.47 2.49 -13.48
N GLY A 288 17.28 1.19 -13.68
CA GLY A 288 18.10 0.09 -13.16
C GLY A 288 17.59 -0.42 -11.80
N ASN A 289 17.75 -1.73 -11.58
CA ASN A 289 17.22 -2.45 -10.39
C ASN A 289 17.66 -1.83 -9.07
N GLN A 290 18.89 -1.33 -8.97
CA GLN A 290 19.42 -0.71 -7.75
C GLN A 290 18.73 0.60 -7.35
N ASN A 291 17.93 1.22 -8.22
CA ASN A 291 17.31 2.53 -7.97
C ASN A 291 15.79 2.46 -7.75
N VAL A 292 15.18 1.28 -7.94
CA VAL A 292 13.73 1.08 -7.86
C VAL A 292 13.43 -0.01 -6.84
N LEU A 293 12.69 0.35 -5.79
CA LEU A 293 12.20 -0.60 -4.80
C LEU A 293 10.73 -0.90 -5.04
N GLU A 294 10.43 -2.15 -5.35
CA GLU A 294 9.07 -2.69 -5.22
C GLU A 294 8.84 -3.14 -3.77
N HIS A 295 7.80 -2.65 -3.10
CA HIS A 295 7.52 -3.03 -1.72
C HIS A 295 6.02 -3.23 -1.48
N HIS A 296 5.63 -4.51 -1.36
CA HIS A 296 4.29 -4.96 -0.96
C HIS A 296 4.38 -6.37 -0.32
N SER A 297 3.26 -6.89 0.16
CA SER A 297 3.19 -8.16 0.90
C SER A 297 3.71 -9.38 0.12
N ASN A 298 3.65 -9.36 -1.21
CA ASN A 298 4.01 -10.48 -2.09
C ASN A 298 5.40 -10.31 -2.75
N TYR A 299 6.15 -9.26 -2.42
CA TYR A 299 7.45 -9.01 -3.03
C TYR A 299 8.56 -9.83 -2.35
N ASP A 300 9.38 -10.52 -3.16
CA ASP A 300 10.61 -11.15 -2.69
C ASP A 300 11.81 -10.68 -3.52
N PRO A 301 12.74 -9.90 -2.94
CA PRO A 301 13.96 -9.46 -3.62
C PRO A 301 14.75 -10.62 -4.25
N LYS A 302 14.68 -11.82 -3.68
CA LYS A 302 15.42 -13.01 -4.16
C LYS A 302 14.97 -13.53 -5.53
N ASN A 303 13.76 -13.18 -5.97
CA ASN A 303 13.23 -13.61 -7.26
C ASN A 303 13.66 -12.70 -8.41
N GLU A 304 14.37 -11.60 -8.14
CA GLU A 304 14.90 -10.72 -9.18
C GLU A 304 16.08 -11.38 -9.92
N LYS A 305 15.93 -11.52 -11.25
CA LYS A 305 16.99 -12.02 -12.14
C LYS A 305 17.91 -10.85 -12.51
N SER A 306 19.08 -10.75 -11.88
CA SER A 306 20.13 -9.80 -12.31
C SER A 306 21.49 -10.49 -12.37
N GLU A 307 22.37 -9.99 -13.24
CA GLU A 307 23.73 -10.55 -13.46
C GLU A 307 24.70 -10.28 -12.28
N ASN A 308 24.29 -9.48 -11.27
CA ASN A 308 25.02 -9.17 -10.03
C ASN A 308 24.10 -9.34 -8.79
N THR A 309 23.50 -10.53 -8.67
CA THR A 309 22.34 -10.84 -7.81
C THR A 309 22.47 -10.47 -6.33
N ASP A 310 23.61 -10.72 -5.67
CA ASP A 310 23.63 -10.68 -4.19
C ASP A 310 23.66 -9.25 -3.61
N VAL A 311 24.39 -8.34 -4.25
CA VAL A 311 24.57 -6.95 -3.75
C VAL A 311 23.29 -6.13 -3.92
N ALA A 312 22.69 -6.19 -5.11
CA ALA A 312 21.44 -5.48 -5.39
C ALA A 312 20.30 -5.99 -4.50
N GLN A 313 20.23 -7.30 -4.25
CA GLN A 313 19.22 -7.91 -3.40
C GLN A 313 19.34 -7.49 -1.93
N GLU A 314 20.55 -7.52 -1.35
CA GLU A 314 20.73 -7.09 0.04
C GLU A 314 20.41 -5.60 0.19
N LYS A 315 20.78 -4.78 -0.80
CA LYS A 315 20.41 -3.36 -0.82
C LYS A 315 18.89 -3.17 -0.81
N LEU A 316 18.15 -3.80 -1.72
CA LEU A 316 16.68 -3.67 -1.79
C LEU A 316 16.00 -4.13 -0.50
N LYS A 317 16.53 -5.18 0.13
CA LYS A 317 16.06 -5.64 1.43
C LYS A 317 16.27 -4.57 2.52
N LEU A 318 17.47 -3.97 2.60
CA LEU A 318 17.76 -2.89 3.55
C LEU A 318 16.88 -1.65 3.28
N SER A 319 16.69 -1.26 2.01
CA SER A 319 15.81 -0.16 1.61
C SER A 319 14.32 -0.44 1.88
N SER A 320 13.89 -1.70 1.96
CA SER A 320 12.49 -2.03 2.32
C SER A 320 12.16 -1.67 3.77
N GLU A 321 13.17 -1.63 4.64
CA GLU A 321 13.01 -1.32 6.06
C GLU A 321 12.67 0.15 6.27
N ASN A 322 13.37 1.06 5.58
CA ASN A 322 13.28 2.50 5.80
C ASN A 322 12.95 3.35 4.54
N TRP A 323 12.76 2.76 3.37
CA TRP A 323 12.54 3.47 2.10
C TRP A 323 13.68 4.42 1.70
N ASP A 324 14.92 4.10 2.09
CA ASP A 324 16.12 4.82 1.65
C ASP A 324 16.53 4.38 0.23
N ILE A 325 15.81 4.88 -0.79
CA ILE A 325 16.05 4.64 -2.22
C ILE A 325 15.31 5.71 -3.08
N PRO A 326 15.79 6.06 -4.30
CA PRO A 326 15.21 7.16 -5.09
C PRO A 326 13.76 6.96 -5.53
N ILE A 327 13.39 5.75 -5.95
CA ILE A 327 12.07 5.43 -6.50
C ILE A 327 11.50 4.24 -5.74
N ILE A 328 10.35 4.44 -5.11
CA ILE A 328 9.61 3.40 -4.38
C ILE A 328 8.30 3.15 -5.12
N VAL A 329 8.05 1.89 -5.49
CA VAL A 329 6.75 1.43 -6.00
C VAL A 329 6.09 0.59 -4.90
N THR A 330 4.93 1.02 -4.43
CA THR A 330 4.26 0.38 -3.28
C THR A 330 2.74 0.38 -3.45
N THR A 331 2.02 -0.33 -2.57
CA THR A 331 0.55 -0.39 -2.63
C THR A 331 -0.11 0.61 -1.69
N ASN A 332 -1.38 0.95 -1.95
CA ASN A 332 -2.23 1.71 -1.02
C ASN A 332 -2.19 1.12 0.39
N VAL A 333 -2.34 -0.22 0.50
CA VAL A 333 -2.24 -0.96 1.76
C VAL A 333 -0.92 -0.67 2.48
N GLN A 334 0.20 -0.91 1.80
CA GLN A 334 1.53 -0.71 2.39
C GLN A 334 1.76 0.75 2.78
N PHE A 335 1.32 1.69 1.95
CA PHE A 335 1.50 3.12 2.17
C PHE A 335 0.67 3.64 3.34
N PHE A 336 -0.65 3.51 3.29
CA PHE A 336 -1.54 4.06 4.31
C PHE A 336 -1.46 3.29 5.63
N GLU A 337 -1.38 1.95 5.63
CA GLU A 337 -1.25 1.23 6.91
C GLU A 337 0.09 1.53 7.60
N SER A 338 1.15 1.86 6.85
CA SER A 338 2.39 2.36 7.47
C SER A 338 2.17 3.73 8.11
N LEU A 339 1.47 4.65 7.43
CA LEU A 339 1.16 5.99 7.93
C LEU A 339 0.33 5.99 9.21
N PHE A 340 -0.50 4.96 9.45
CA PHE A 340 -1.32 4.81 10.65
C PHE A 340 -0.80 3.77 11.64
N SER A 341 0.33 3.12 11.36
CA SER A 341 0.88 2.07 12.21
C SER A 341 1.39 2.61 13.55
N ASN A 342 1.52 1.68 14.51
CA ASN A 342 2.25 1.88 15.74
C ASN A 342 3.53 1.04 15.83
N ARG A 343 3.74 0.07 14.91
CA ARG A 343 4.86 -0.89 15.00
C ARG A 343 6.16 -0.29 14.43
N VAL A 344 7.28 -0.55 15.10
CA VAL A 344 8.63 -0.10 14.69
C VAL A 344 8.91 -0.41 13.21
N SER A 345 8.72 -1.66 12.79
CA SER A 345 9.04 -2.10 11.42
C SER A 345 8.24 -1.41 10.31
N ARG A 346 7.04 -0.93 10.63
CA ARG A 346 6.18 -0.18 9.70
C ARG A 346 6.51 1.31 9.75
N CYS A 347 6.73 1.86 10.95
CA CYS A 347 7.01 3.28 11.13
C CYS A 347 8.42 3.71 10.69
N ARG A 348 9.42 2.81 10.68
CA ARG A 348 10.83 3.12 10.37
C ARG A 348 11.06 3.84 9.03
N LYS A 349 10.11 3.73 8.08
CA LYS A 349 10.18 4.34 6.75
C LYS A 349 9.51 5.71 6.59
N LEU A 350 8.72 6.16 7.58
CA LEU A 350 7.83 7.31 7.41
C LEU A 350 8.54 8.65 7.29
N HIS A 351 9.66 8.87 7.99
CA HIS A 351 10.42 10.12 7.87
C HIS A 351 10.92 10.34 6.43
N ASN A 352 11.17 9.25 5.68
CA ASN A 352 11.46 9.29 4.24
C ASN A 352 10.22 9.61 3.38
N LEU A 353 9.09 10.04 3.95
CA LEU A 353 8.00 10.66 3.19
C LEU A 353 8.14 12.18 3.12
N ALA A 354 8.93 12.81 4.00
CA ALA A 354 9.15 14.25 3.96
C ALA A 354 9.92 14.67 2.70
N LYS A 355 9.47 15.79 2.10
CA LYS A 355 9.94 16.34 0.82
C LYS A 355 10.03 15.28 -0.27
N SER A 356 8.95 14.54 -0.50
CA SER A 356 8.87 13.54 -1.58
C SER A 356 7.79 13.91 -2.60
N VAL A 357 7.88 13.37 -3.81
CA VAL A 357 6.76 13.35 -4.76
C VAL A 357 6.03 12.02 -4.62
N ILE A 358 4.75 12.07 -4.26
CA ILE A 358 3.89 10.91 -4.03
C ILE A 358 2.85 10.87 -5.14
N ILE A 359 2.97 9.90 -6.03
CA ILE A 359 2.00 9.65 -7.10
C ILE A 359 1.01 8.59 -6.58
N LEU A 360 -0.28 8.91 -6.54
CA LEU A 360 -1.35 7.95 -6.27
C LEU A 360 -1.98 7.57 -7.60
N ASP A 361 -1.71 6.36 -8.07
CA ASP A 361 -2.33 5.82 -9.27
C ASP A 361 -3.73 5.29 -8.97
N GLU A 362 -4.68 5.54 -9.87
CA GLU A 362 -6.09 5.15 -9.75
C GLU A 362 -6.67 5.47 -8.35
N ALA A 363 -6.51 6.71 -7.90
CA ALA A 363 -6.89 7.15 -6.55
C ALA A 363 -8.37 6.96 -6.19
N GLN A 364 -9.25 6.81 -7.18
CA GLN A 364 -10.66 6.45 -6.99
C GLN A 364 -10.86 5.07 -6.34
N MET A 365 -9.82 4.24 -6.28
CA MET A 365 -9.80 2.93 -5.62
C MET A 365 -9.50 2.99 -4.12
N LEU A 366 -9.37 4.18 -3.53
CA LEU A 366 -9.28 4.28 -2.08
C LEU A 366 -10.58 3.82 -1.42
N PRO A 367 -10.53 2.97 -0.38
CA PRO A 367 -11.74 2.48 0.27
C PRO A 367 -12.47 3.63 0.95
N THR A 368 -13.76 3.75 0.65
CA THR A 368 -14.61 4.84 1.17
C THR A 368 -14.58 4.91 2.70
N SER A 369 -14.57 3.76 3.39
CA SER A 369 -14.54 3.66 4.86
C SER A 369 -13.35 4.36 5.54
N PHE A 370 -12.27 4.62 4.81
CA PHE A 370 -11.05 5.27 5.30
C PHE A 370 -10.66 6.51 4.48
N LEU A 371 -11.55 6.99 3.59
CA LEU A 371 -11.23 8.06 2.65
C LEU A 371 -10.83 9.36 3.37
N LYS A 372 -11.60 9.79 4.38
CA LYS A 372 -11.28 11.01 5.15
C LYS A 372 -9.90 10.93 5.84
N PRO A 373 -9.57 9.86 6.60
CA PRO A 373 -8.23 9.66 7.14
C PRO A 373 -7.11 9.65 6.09
N CYS A 374 -7.30 8.95 4.96
CA CYS A 374 -6.32 8.90 3.88
C CYS A 374 -6.03 10.30 3.30
N LEU A 375 -7.08 11.07 2.99
CA LEU A 375 -6.95 12.44 2.49
C LEU A 375 -6.30 13.37 3.53
N ALA A 376 -6.63 13.21 4.81
CA ALA A 376 -5.98 13.97 5.89
C ALA A 376 -4.48 13.68 5.97
N ALA A 377 -4.06 12.40 5.87
CA ALA A 377 -2.66 12.03 5.88
C ALA A 377 -1.88 12.59 4.67
N LEU A 378 -2.47 12.56 3.47
CA LEU A 378 -1.88 13.17 2.27
C LEU A 378 -1.75 14.69 2.42
N SER A 379 -2.78 15.33 2.97
CA SER A 379 -2.79 16.77 3.23
C SER A 379 -1.70 17.15 4.23
N GLU A 380 -1.51 16.36 5.30
CA GLU A 380 -0.43 16.56 6.28
C GLU A 380 0.94 16.53 5.59
N LEU A 381 1.21 15.49 4.78
CA LEU A 381 2.47 15.36 4.03
C LEU A 381 2.77 16.58 3.14
N VAL A 382 1.75 17.15 2.51
CA VAL A 382 1.90 18.36 1.71
C VAL A 382 2.18 19.58 2.58
N VAL A 383 1.31 19.86 3.55
CA VAL A 383 1.33 21.13 4.30
C VAL A 383 2.47 21.20 5.30
N ASN A 384 2.74 20.12 6.01
CA ASN A 384 3.66 20.12 7.16
C ASN A 384 5.00 19.41 6.87
N TYR A 385 5.12 18.65 5.78
CA TYR A 385 6.34 17.89 5.43
C TYR A 385 6.92 18.23 4.06
N GLY A 386 6.37 19.22 3.36
CA GLY A 386 6.92 19.76 2.11
C GLY A 386 6.86 18.79 0.92
N SER A 387 5.99 17.79 0.99
CA SER A 387 5.81 16.80 -0.08
C SER A 387 4.82 17.29 -1.13
N THR A 388 4.85 16.67 -2.29
CA THR A 388 3.90 16.90 -3.38
C THR A 388 3.11 15.63 -3.62
N VAL A 389 1.80 15.77 -3.79
CA VAL A 389 0.92 14.63 -4.07
C VAL A 389 0.30 14.80 -5.44
N VAL A 390 0.41 13.78 -6.30
CA VAL A 390 -0.20 13.74 -7.63
C VAL A 390 -1.25 12.63 -7.66
N ILE A 391 -2.52 13.04 -7.70
CA ILE A 391 -3.68 12.15 -7.78
C ILE A 391 -3.94 11.81 -9.25
N CYS A 392 -3.51 10.62 -9.69
CA CYS A 392 -3.73 10.14 -11.04
C CYS A 392 -5.04 9.34 -11.11
N THR A 393 -5.85 9.62 -12.13
CA THR A 393 -7.11 8.90 -12.34
C THR A 393 -7.54 8.95 -13.81
N ALA A 394 -8.33 7.96 -14.24
CA ALA A 394 -9.05 8.03 -15.52
C ALA A 394 -10.24 8.99 -15.46
N THR A 395 -10.83 9.14 -14.27
CA THR A 395 -12.09 9.84 -14.02
C THR A 395 -12.01 10.48 -12.64
N GLN A 396 -12.11 11.80 -12.53
CA GLN A 396 -11.88 12.49 -11.27
C GLN A 396 -13.05 12.27 -10.31
N PRO A 397 -12.86 11.66 -9.12
CA PRO A 397 -13.82 11.85 -8.04
C PRO A 397 -13.69 13.28 -7.52
N ASN A 398 -14.82 13.98 -7.26
CA ASN A 398 -14.78 15.30 -6.62
C ASN A 398 -14.27 15.20 -5.16
N LEU A 399 -12.96 15.19 -4.99
CA LEU A 399 -12.33 15.20 -3.66
C LEU A 399 -12.24 16.61 -3.07
N ASN A 400 -12.60 17.65 -3.84
CA ASN A 400 -12.42 19.05 -3.46
C ASN A 400 -13.23 19.44 -2.22
N GLU A 401 -14.38 18.79 -2.00
CA GLU A 401 -15.23 19.03 -0.83
C GLU A 401 -14.72 18.29 0.42
N LEU A 402 -13.95 17.22 0.23
CA LEU A 402 -13.36 16.44 1.33
C LEU A 402 -12.00 16.99 1.79
N LEU A 403 -11.35 17.80 0.95
CA LEU A 403 -10.05 18.39 1.20
C LEU A 403 -10.16 19.81 1.77
N ASP A 404 -9.17 20.20 2.57
CA ASP A 404 -9.03 21.58 3.03
C ASP A 404 -8.75 22.51 1.83
N GLN A 405 -9.27 23.73 1.86
CA GLN A 405 -9.08 24.70 0.77
C GLN A 405 -7.60 24.94 0.42
N ARG A 406 -6.70 24.79 1.39
CA ARG A 406 -5.25 24.98 1.21
C ARG A 406 -4.57 23.88 0.40
N VAL A 407 -5.20 22.73 0.25
CA VAL A 407 -4.63 21.55 -0.43
C VAL A 407 -5.52 21.09 -1.59
N LYS A 408 -6.37 21.98 -2.12
CA LYS A 408 -7.16 21.66 -3.30
C LYS A 408 -6.22 21.30 -4.47
N PRO A 409 -6.44 20.15 -5.13
CA PRO A 409 -5.61 19.73 -6.24
C PRO A 409 -5.66 20.74 -7.39
N VAL A 410 -4.50 21.06 -7.97
CA VAL A 410 -4.44 21.76 -9.26
C VAL A 410 -4.41 20.72 -10.38
N GLU A 411 -5.37 20.81 -11.30
CA GLU A 411 -5.41 19.94 -12.47
C GLU A 411 -4.22 20.23 -13.39
N ILE A 412 -3.51 19.17 -13.78
CA ILE A 412 -2.35 19.26 -14.67
C ILE A 412 -2.82 19.48 -16.10
N ILE A 413 -3.92 18.82 -16.49
CA ILE A 413 -4.43 18.82 -17.86
C ILE A 413 -5.34 20.03 -18.12
N HIS A 414 -5.12 20.75 -19.22
CA HIS A 414 -5.92 21.92 -19.61
C HIS A 414 -7.39 21.57 -19.94
N SER A 415 -7.63 20.45 -20.63
CA SER A 415 -8.97 20.05 -21.07
C SER A 415 -9.19 18.54 -20.94
N PRO A 416 -9.44 18.02 -19.72
CA PRO A 416 -9.71 16.60 -19.50
C PRO A 416 -10.89 16.06 -20.31
N GLN A 417 -11.92 16.89 -20.55
CA GLN A 417 -13.11 16.53 -21.34
C GLN A 417 -12.75 16.22 -22.81
N GLU A 418 -11.93 17.07 -23.44
CA GLU A 418 -11.47 16.85 -24.82
C GLU A 418 -10.61 15.58 -24.92
N LEU A 419 -9.74 15.34 -23.91
CA LEU A 419 -8.97 14.09 -23.84
C LEU A 419 -9.89 12.87 -23.68
N TYR A 420 -10.91 12.97 -22.83
CA TYR A 420 -11.87 11.88 -22.66
C TYR A 420 -12.52 11.51 -24.00
N GLU A 421 -13.03 12.51 -24.74
CA GLU A 421 -13.67 12.30 -26.04
C GLU A 421 -12.70 11.72 -27.07
N ALA A 422 -11.46 12.21 -27.12
CA ALA A 422 -10.43 11.71 -28.04
C ALA A 422 -10.01 10.25 -27.76
N PHE A 423 -10.10 9.79 -26.51
CA PHE A 423 -9.78 8.42 -26.12
C PHE A 423 -11.01 7.53 -25.97
N ARG A 424 -12.22 8.05 -26.23
CA ARG A 424 -13.46 7.29 -26.18
C ARG A 424 -13.45 6.24 -27.30
N ARG A 425 -13.51 4.97 -26.89
CA ARG A 425 -13.43 3.80 -27.80
C ARG A 425 -14.53 2.77 -27.56
N VAL A 426 -15.40 3.05 -26.60
CA VAL A 426 -16.44 2.13 -26.14
C VAL A 426 -17.78 2.83 -26.05
N HIS A 427 -18.82 2.08 -26.38
CA HIS A 427 -20.20 2.43 -26.13
C HIS A 427 -20.70 1.57 -24.97
N VAL A 428 -21.34 2.20 -23.98
CA VAL A 428 -21.90 1.49 -22.81
C VAL A 428 -23.41 1.46 -22.95
N ALA A 429 -23.98 0.25 -22.97
CA ALA A 429 -25.41 0.03 -23.06
C ALA A 429 -25.94 -0.65 -21.79
N ASP A 430 -27.03 -0.11 -21.22
CA ASP A 430 -27.78 -0.78 -20.15
C ASP A 430 -28.74 -1.81 -20.76
N LEU A 431 -28.59 -3.08 -20.38
CA LEU A 431 -29.45 -4.18 -20.78
C LEU A 431 -30.63 -4.42 -19.82
N GLY A 432 -30.69 -3.69 -18.70
CA GLY A 432 -31.71 -3.91 -17.68
C GLY A 432 -31.54 -5.25 -16.97
N ASN A 433 -32.65 -5.89 -16.62
CA ASN A 433 -32.67 -7.19 -15.94
C ASN A 433 -32.45 -8.32 -16.94
N ILE A 434 -31.54 -9.25 -16.64
CA ILE A 434 -31.25 -10.43 -17.47
C ILE A 434 -31.18 -11.71 -16.63
N SER A 435 -31.72 -12.79 -17.20
CA SER A 435 -31.57 -14.15 -16.64
C SER A 435 -30.25 -14.78 -17.05
N ASP A 436 -29.77 -15.77 -16.29
CA ASP A 436 -28.57 -16.51 -16.65
C ASP A 436 -28.70 -17.24 -18.00
N SER A 437 -29.90 -17.71 -18.34
CA SER A 437 -30.19 -18.33 -19.64
C SER A 437 -29.98 -17.34 -20.79
N ASP A 438 -30.56 -16.14 -20.67
CA ASP A 438 -30.45 -15.10 -21.70
C ASP A 438 -29.03 -14.55 -21.81
N LEU A 439 -28.37 -14.35 -20.66
CA LEU A 439 -26.98 -13.92 -20.61
C LEU A 439 -26.07 -14.95 -21.28
N SER A 440 -26.21 -16.23 -20.94
CA SER A 440 -25.46 -17.33 -21.56
C SER A 440 -25.68 -17.40 -23.08
N ALA A 441 -26.91 -17.19 -23.56
CA ALA A 441 -27.20 -17.15 -24.99
C ALA A 441 -26.49 -15.98 -25.69
N ARG A 442 -26.48 -14.78 -25.07
CA ARG A 442 -25.76 -13.61 -25.58
C ARG A 442 -24.25 -13.84 -25.60
N LEU A 443 -23.67 -14.39 -24.53
CA LEU A 443 -22.23 -14.68 -24.46
C LEU A 443 -21.81 -15.70 -25.53
N LYS A 444 -22.63 -16.72 -25.81
CA LYS A 444 -22.38 -17.72 -26.87
C LYS A 444 -22.40 -17.11 -28.27
N ALA A 445 -23.18 -16.05 -28.50
CA ALA A 445 -23.23 -15.36 -29.79
C ALA A 445 -21.93 -14.59 -30.13
N HIS A 446 -21.10 -14.31 -29.13
CA HIS A 446 -19.79 -13.68 -29.34
C HIS A 446 -18.70 -14.73 -29.57
N ASN A 447 -17.79 -14.43 -30.50
CA ASN A 447 -16.56 -15.21 -30.70
C ASN A 447 -15.57 -14.97 -29.54
N GLN A 448 -15.39 -13.71 -29.14
CA GLN A 448 -14.53 -13.30 -28.04
C GLN A 448 -15.31 -12.39 -27.09
N VAL A 449 -15.46 -12.78 -25.82
CA VAL A 449 -16.21 -11.98 -24.85
C VAL A 449 -15.71 -12.19 -23.43
N LEU A 450 -15.72 -11.10 -22.67
CA LEU A 450 -15.48 -11.10 -21.23
C LEU A 450 -16.79 -10.79 -20.49
N CYS A 451 -17.17 -11.62 -19.53
CA CYS A 451 -18.28 -11.39 -18.62
C CYS A 451 -17.74 -11.26 -17.19
N ILE A 452 -18.05 -10.14 -16.54
CA ILE A 452 -17.64 -9.83 -15.18
C ILE A 452 -18.89 -9.76 -14.30
N VAL A 453 -18.92 -10.57 -13.25
CA VAL A 453 -20.04 -10.64 -12.30
C VAL A 453 -19.61 -10.34 -10.87
N ASN A 454 -20.58 -9.97 -10.04
CA ASN A 454 -20.30 -9.47 -8.69
C ASN A 454 -19.86 -10.56 -7.71
N THR A 455 -20.35 -11.79 -7.89
CA THR A 455 -20.15 -12.90 -6.94
C THR A 455 -19.45 -14.09 -7.59
N ARG A 456 -18.72 -14.86 -6.77
CA ARG A 456 -18.04 -16.08 -7.21
C ARG A 456 -19.02 -17.17 -7.63
N LYS A 457 -20.17 -17.28 -6.93
CA LYS A 457 -21.21 -18.28 -7.23
C LYS A 457 -21.83 -18.01 -8.60
N HIS A 458 -22.11 -16.75 -8.92
CA HIS A 458 -22.61 -16.37 -10.25
C HIS A 458 -21.60 -16.69 -11.36
N ALA A 459 -20.32 -16.36 -11.15
CA ALA A 459 -19.27 -16.63 -12.13
C ALA A 459 -19.15 -18.13 -12.42
N GLN A 460 -19.20 -18.96 -11.37
CA GLN A 460 -19.15 -20.41 -11.51
C GLN A 460 -20.37 -20.96 -12.27
N ASN A 461 -21.59 -20.56 -11.89
CA ASN A 461 -22.81 -21.03 -12.54
C ASN A 461 -22.84 -20.67 -14.04
N LEU A 462 -22.47 -19.44 -14.39
CA LEU A 462 -22.37 -19.02 -15.79
C LEU A 462 -21.29 -19.80 -16.55
N TYR A 463 -20.12 -20.01 -15.94
CA TYR A 463 -19.06 -20.82 -16.53
C TYR A 463 -19.54 -22.25 -16.83
N GLU A 464 -20.26 -22.88 -15.90
CA GLU A 464 -20.82 -24.23 -16.08
C GLU A 464 -21.89 -24.29 -17.20
N GLN A 465 -22.64 -23.20 -17.44
CA GLN A 465 -23.58 -23.12 -18.56
C GLN A 465 -22.91 -22.91 -19.94
N LEU A 466 -21.69 -22.34 -19.95
CA LEU A 466 -20.89 -22.09 -21.15
C LEU A 466 -19.96 -23.26 -21.50
N SER A 467 -19.59 -24.10 -20.54
CA SER A 467 -18.54 -25.13 -20.58
C SER A 467 -18.71 -26.28 -21.58
N LYS A 468 -19.73 -26.27 -22.43
CA LYS A 468 -19.89 -27.23 -23.55
C LYS A 468 -19.11 -26.84 -24.83
N SER A 469 -18.32 -25.77 -24.79
CA SER A 469 -17.48 -25.29 -25.90
C SER A 469 -16.01 -25.27 -25.49
N ASP A 470 -15.13 -25.73 -26.38
CA ASP A 470 -13.68 -25.58 -26.20
C ASP A 470 -13.33 -24.08 -26.27
N ASN A 471 -12.57 -23.58 -25.29
CA ASN A 471 -12.15 -22.17 -25.09
C ASN A 471 -13.08 -21.26 -24.25
N CYS A 472 -13.79 -21.84 -23.27
CA CYS A 472 -14.39 -21.09 -22.17
C CYS A 472 -13.46 -21.10 -20.94
N TYR A 473 -13.32 -19.97 -20.24
CA TYR A 473 -12.44 -19.80 -19.08
C TYR A 473 -13.18 -19.18 -17.90
N HIS A 474 -12.83 -19.63 -16.70
CA HIS A 474 -13.20 -18.98 -15.45
C HIS A 474 -11.97 -18.34 -14.82
N LEU A 475 -12.11 -17.12 -14.29
CA LEU A 475 -11.06 -16.46 -13.52
C LEU A 475 -11.60 -16.00 -12.17
N SER A 476 -10.96 -16.43 -11.10
CA SER A 476 -11.32 -15.98 -9.75
C SER A 476 -10.12 -15.92 -8.80
N ALA A 477 -10.31 -15.21 -7.69
CA ALA A 477 -9.34 -15.16 -6.61
C ALA A 477 -9.10 -16.51 -5.92
N ARG A 478 -9.93 -17.54 -6.20
CA ARG A 478 -9.78 -18.90 -5.66
C ARG A 478 -8.71 -19.72 -6.39
N MET A 479 -8.20 -19.21 -7.51
CA MET A 479 -7.01 -19.73 -8.16
C MET A 479 -5.76 -19.11 -7.54
N CYS A 480 -4.73 -19.91 -7.26
CA CYS A 480 -3.44 -19.39 -6.86
C CYS A 480 -2.82 -18.51 -7.99
N PRO A 481 -2.01 -17.49 -7.64
CA PRO A 481 -1.40 -16.59 -8.62
C PRO A 481 -0.66 -17.28 -9.78
N VAL A 482 0.05 -18.39 -9.51
CA VAL A 482 0.77 -19.15 -10.54
C VAL A 482 -0.18 -19.71 -11.60
N GLN A 483 -1.27 -20.37 -11.19
CA GLN A 483 -2.29 -20.91 -12.12
C GLN A 483 -2.96 -19.79 -12.91
N ARG A 484 -3.32 -18.69 -12.24
CA ARG A 484 -3.99 -17.54 -12.87
C ARG A 484 -3.13 -16.94 -13.98
N ARG A 485 -1.83 -16.75 -13.76
CA ARG A 485 -0.89 -16.26 -14.79
C ARG A 485 -0.84 -17.18 -16.01
N LYS A 486 -0.88 -18.50 -15.79
CA LYS A 486 -0.91 -19.48 -16.89
C LYS A 486 -2.18 -19.33 -17.74
N LYS A 487 -3.36 -19.32 -17.11
CA LYS A 487 -4.65 -19.11 -17.83
C LYS A 487 -4.70 -17.75 -18.55
N LEU A 488 -4.22 -16.67 -17.93
CA LEU A 488 -4.17 -15.36 -18.57
C LEU A 488 -3.27 -15.33 -19.80
N LYS A 489 -2.15 -16.06 -19.79
CA LYS A 489 -1.29 -16.20 -20.96
C LYS A 489 -2.01 -16.92 -22.10
N GLU A 490 -2.69 -18.02 -21.81
CA GLU A 490 -3.49 -18.77 -22.78
C GLU A 490 -4.59 -17.89 -23.40
N ILE A 491 -5.36 -17.19 -22.57
CA ILE A 491 -6.39 -16.22 -23.00
C ILE A 491 -5.76 -15.17 -23.93
N LYS A 492 -4.62 -14.58 -23.54
CA LYS A 492 -3.94 -13.56 -24.36
C LYS A 492 -3.52 -14.09 -25.72
N ASP A 493 -3.06 -15.33 -25.80
CA ASP A 493 -2.66 -15.97 -27.05
C ASP A 493 -3.88 -16.29 -27.95
N LEU A 494 -5.01 -16.71 -27.37
CA LEU A 494 -6.26 -16.91 -28.12
C LEU A 494 -6.81 -15.59 -28.67
N LEU A 495 -6.82 -14.54 -27.84
CA LEU A 495 -7.27 -13.21 -28.23
C LEU A 495 -6.46 -12.67 -29.41
N ARG A 496 -5.12 -12.81 -29.36
CA ARG A 496 -4.22 -12.41 -30.46
C ARG A 496 -4.47 -13.18 -31.75
N LYS A 497 -4.85 -14.46 -31.67
CA LYS A 497 -5.13 -15.31 -32.84
C LYS A 497 -6.54 -15.09 -33.41
N GLY A 498 -7.39 -14.28 -32.77
CA GLY A 498 -8.80 -14.15 -33.15
C GLY A 498 -9.62 -15.42 -32.89
N ALA A 499 -9.09 -16.36 -32.10
CA ALA A 499 -9.76 -17.62 -31.78
C ALA A 499 -10.93 -17.39 -30.82
N GLU A 500 -11.86 -18.34 -30.80
CA GLU A 500 -12.97 -18.36 -29.85
C GLU A 500 -12.41 -18.28 -28.42
N CYS A 501 -12.91 -17.35 -27.61
CA CYS A 501 -12.45 -17.15 -26.24
C CYS A 501 -13.51 -16.47 -25.40
N ARG A 502 -14.14 -17.22 -24.49
CA ARG A 502 -15.13 -16.68 -23.57
C ARG A 502 -14.59 -16.73 -22.16
N VAL A 503 -14.60 -15.61 -21.46
CA VAL A 503 -14.09 -15.53 -20.10
C VAL A 503 -15.20 -15.07 -19.18
N VAL A 504 -15.46 -15.83 -18.13
CA VAL A 504 -16.28 -15.41 -17.00
C VAL A 504 -15.36 -15.14 -15.81
N SER A 505 -15.51 -13.98 -15.19
CA SER A 505 -14.65 -13.56 -14.08
C SER A 505 -15.44 -12.80 -13.02
N THR A 506 -14.88 -12.71 -11.82
CA THR A 506 -15.26 -11.65 -10.87
C THR A 506 -14.45 -10.38 -11.14
N GLN A 507 -14.49 -9.41 -10.23
CA GLN A 507 -13.79 -8.10 -10.32
C GLN A 507 -12.25 -8.21 -10.43
N LEU A 508 -11.68 -9.39 -10.23
CA LEU A 508 -10.24 -9.65 -10.33
C LEU A 508 -9.60 -9.14 -11.63
N ILE A 509 -10.36 -9.13 -12.72
CA ILE A 509 -9.87 -8.78 -14.06
C ILE A 509 -9.97 -7.28 -14.38
N GLU A 510 -10.70 -6.52 -13.55
CA GLU A 510 -10.96 -5.08 -13.71
C GLU A 510 -9.66 -4.27 -13.60
N ALA A 511 -8.67 -4.74 -12.83
CA ALA A 511 -7.42 -4.04 -12.61
C ALA A 511 -6.17 -4.95 -12.75
N GLY A 512 -5.17 -4.49 -13.50
CA GLY A 512 -3.87 -5.16 -13.60
C GLY A 512 -3.81 -6.42 -14.43
N VAL A 513 -4.68 -6.52 -15.43
CA VAL A 513 -4.64 -7.59 -16.40
C VAL A 513 -4.58 -7.00 -17.80
N ASP A 514 -3.54 -7.34 -18.55
CA ASP A 514 -3.30 -6.86 -19.91
C ASP A 514 -4.00 -7.76 -20.94
N ILE A 515 -5.31 -7.55 -21.09
CA ILE A 515 -6.21 -8.24 -22.03
C ILE A 515 -7.12 -7.24 -22.74
N ASP A 516 -7.56 -7.62 -23.94
CA ASP A 516 -8.35 -6.78 -24.84
C ASP A 516 -9.43 -7.63 -25.53
N PHE A 517 -10.70 -7.36 -25.21
CA PHE A 517 -11.87 -8.04 -25.77
C PHE A 517 -12.67 -7.10 -26.67
N PRO A 518 -13.33 -7.61 -27.73
CA PRO A 518 -14.22 -6.79 -28.55
C PRO A 518 -15.54 -6.45 -27.84
N ALA A 519 -15.99 -7.31 -26.92
CA ALA A 519 -17.21 -7.10 -26.14
C ALA A 519 -16.99 -7.46 -24.65
N VAL A 520 -17.55 -6.65 -23.75
CA VAL A 520 -17.49 -6.85 -22.30
C VAL A 520 -18.89 -6.76 -21.70
N TYR A 521 -19.26 -7.73 -20.88
CA TYR A 521 -20.47 -7.70 -20.05
C TYR A 521 -20.07 -7.47 -18.60
N ARG A 522 -20.75 -6.56 -17.91
CA ARG A 522 -20.52 -6.27 -16.50
C ARG A 522 -21.85 -6.27 -15.74
N ALA A 523 -21.97 -7.11 -14.71
CA ALA A 523 -23.09 -7.01 -13.80
C ALA A 523 -23.11 -5.60 -13.16
N MET A 524 -24.28 -5.03 -12.85
CA MET A 524 -24.38 -3.69 -12.30
C MET A 524 -23.57 -3.56 -11.01
N SER A 525 -22.81 -2.48 -10.91
CA SER A 525 -21.90 -2.15 -9.81
C SER A 525 -21.70 -0.63 -9.77
N GLY A 526 -20.66 -0.16 -9.07
CA GLY A 526 -20.21 1.22 -9.18
C GLY A 526 -19.74 1.57 -10.59
N ILE A 527 -19.90 2.84 -10.96
CA ILE A 527 -19.47 3.36 -12.27
C ILE A 527 -17.95 3.26 -12.43
N ASP A 528 -17.20 3.36 -11.34
CA ASP A 528 -15.77 3.12 -11.31
C ASP A 528 -15.40 1.70 -11.77
N SER A 529 -16.10 0.66 -11.29
CA SER A 529 -15.94 -0.71 -11.78
C SER A 529 -16.36 -0.86 -13.25
N VAL A 530 -17.41 -0.16 -13.70
CA VAL A 530 -17.81 -0.16 -15.12
C VAL A 530 -16.73 0.48 -16.00
N CYS A 531 -16.12 1.58 -15.56
CA CYS A 531 -15.01 2.25 -16.22
C CYS A 531 -13.76 1.34 -16.29
N GLN A 532 -13.47 0.56 -15.24
CA GLN A 532 -12.36 -0.39 -15.25
C GLN A 532 -12.61 -1.56 -16.20
N ALA A 533 -13.84 -2.09 -16.20
CA ALA A 533 -14.26 -3.12 -17.13
C ALA A 533 -14.20 -2.65 -18.58
N SER A 534 -14.63 -1.41 -18.86
CA SER A 534 -14.57 -0.82 -20.21
C SER A 534 -13.12 -0.66 -20.68
N GLY A 535 -12.16 -0.44 -19.77
CA GLY A 535 -10.72 -0.47 -20.07
C GLY A 535 -10.14 -1.84 -20.47
N ARG A 536 -10.99 -2.89 -20.58
CA ARG A 536 -10.68 -4.21 -21.16
C ARG A 536 -11.43 -4.46 -22.47
N CYS A 537 -12.26 -3.51 -22.91
CA CYS A 537 -12.99 -3.54 -24.16
C CYS A 537 -12.32 -2.63 -25.20
N ASN A 538 -11.98 -3.17 -26.37
CA ASN A 538 -11.34 -2.44 -27.47
C ASN A 538 -10.17 -1.55 -27.00
N ARG A 539 -9.39 -2.06 -26.05
CA ARG A 539 -8.29 -1.37 -25.37
C ARG A 539 -7.23 -0.91 -26.36
N GLU A 540 -6.91 -1.74 -27.35
CA GLU A 540 -5.93 -1.43 -28.39
C GLU A 540 -6.53 -0.60 -29.55
N GLY A 541 -7.84 -0.31 -29.55
CA GLY A 541 -8.49 0.48 -30.59
C GLY A 541 -8.54 -0.21 -31.96
N LYS A 542 -8.64 -1.55 -31.98
CA LYS A 542 -8.70 -2.34 -33.22
C LYS A 542 -10.05 -2.23 -33.92
N LEU A 543 -11.11 -1.92 -33.16
CA LEU A 543 -12.47 -1.70 -33.65
C LEU A 543 -12.80 -0.21 -33.66
N ALA A 544 -13.76 0.18 -34.51
CA ALA A 544 -14.30 1.53 -34.53
C ALA A 544 -14.94 1.91 -33.18
N SER A 545 -15.65 0.96 -32.55
CA SER A 545 -16.16 1.05 -31.19
C SER A 545 -16.22 -0.34 -30.57
N GLY A 546 -15.84 -0.47 -29.30
CA GLY A 546 -16.09 -1.64 -28.48
C GLY A 546 -17.45 -1.56 -27.80
N GLU A 547 -18.03 -2.70 -27.47
CA GLU A 547 -19.34 -2.78 -26.83
C GLU A 547 -19.21 -3.22 -25.36
N VAL A 548 -19.72 -2.38 -24.46
CA VAL A 548 -19.81 -2.68 -23.03
C VAL A 548 -21.28 -2.77 -22.66
N TYR A 549 -21.69 -3.93 -22.15
CA TYR A 549 -23.06 -4.18 -21.73
C TYR A 549 -23.13 -4.25 -20.21
N VAL A 550 -23.93 -3.40 -19.60
CA VAL A 550 -24.22 -3.45 -18.16
C VAL A 550 -25.57 -4.12 -17.94
N PHE A 551 -25.66 -5.04 -16.97
CA PHE A 551 -26.89 -5.80 -16.72
C PHE A 551 -27.15 -6.03 -15.24
N ARG A 552 -28.41 -6.26 -14.87
CA ARG A 552 -28.83 -6.63 -13.51
C ARG A 552 -29.28 -8.10 -13.52
N SER A 553 -28.66 -8.94 -12.69
CA SER A 553 -29.01 -10.36 -12.61
C SER A 553 -30.39 -10.54 -11.98
N THR A 554 -31.23 -11.38 -12.58
CA THR A 554 -32.49 -11.83 -11.93
C THR A 554 -32.24 -12.88 -10.87
N GLU A 555 -31.11 -13.58 -10.92
CA GLU A 555 -30.72 -14.61 -9.97
C GLU A 555 -30.27 -14.03 -8.63
N ASP A 556 -30.75 -14.59 -7.52
CA ASP A 556 -30.41 -14.09 -6.17
C ASP A 556 -28.92 -14.16 -5.87
N TYR A 557 -28.22 -15.21 -6.34
CA TYR A 557 -26.78 -15.35 -6.19
C TYR A 557 -25.98 -14.39 -7.10
N GLY A 558 -26.61 -13.80 -8.12
CA GLY A 558 -26.01 -12.79 -8.99
C GLY A 558 -26.24 -11.35 -8.51
N LYS A 559 -27.10 -11.15 -7.51
CA LYS A 559 -27.30 -9.84 -6.89
C LYS A 559 -26.08 -9.44 -6.06
N ALA A 560 -25.83 -8.14 -6.05
CA ALA A 560 -24.79 -7.52 -5.25
C ALA A 560 -25.05 -7.75 -3.75
N THR A 561 -24.02 -8.13 -2.98
CA THR A 561 -24.11 -8.30 -1.52
C THR A 561 -24.31 -6.95 -0.80
N HIS A 562 -24.73 -6.94 0.47
CA HIS A 562 -25.19 -5.74 1.22
C HIS A 562 -24.40 -4.43 1.00
N TRP A 563 -23.07 -4.44 0.92
CA TRP A 563 -22.29 -3.22 0.65
C TRP A 563 -22.23 -2.88 -0.85
N GLN A 564 -22.16 -3.90 -1.71
CA GLN A 564 -22.15 -3.77 -3.16
C GLN A 564 -23.51 -3.31 -3.69
N SER A 565 -24.61 -3.64 -3.00
CA SER A 565 -25.96 -3.27 -3.42
C SER A 565 -26.13 -1.75 -3.45
N ARG A 566 -25.62 -1.04 -2.44
CA ARG A 566 -25.64 0.43 -2.40
C ARG A 566 -24.85 1.04 -3.54
N VAL A 567 -23.62 0.57 -3.75
CA VAL A 567 -22.74 1.07 -4.81
C VAL A 567 -23.37 0.81 -6.19
N ALA A 568 -24.01 -0.35 -6.38
CA ALA A 568 -24.75 -0.68 -7.59
C ALA A 568 -26.04 0.15 -7.77
N GLU A 569 -26.74 0.49 -6.68
CA GLU A 569 -27.92 1.37 -6.72
C GLU A 569 -27.55 2.79 -7.15
N ILE A 570 -26.52 3.38 -6.54
CA ILE A 570 -26.02 4.70 -6.95
C ILE A 570 -25.50 4.66 -8.38
N GLY A 571 -24.80 3.59 -8.76
CA GLY A 571 -24.38 3.36 -10.15
C GLY A 571 -25.56 3.30 -11.12
N SER A 572 -26.65 2.62 -10.76
CA SER A 572 -27.87 2.56 -11.56
C SER A 572 -28.48 3.93 -11.81
N MET A 573 -28.50 4.82 -10.80
CA MET A 573 -29.02 6.18 -10.95
C MET A 573 -28.28 6.98 -12.03
N VAL A 574 -26.99 6.69 -12.25
CA VAL A 574 -26.19 7.38 -13.27
C VAL A 574 -26.66 6.99 -14.67
N PHE A 575 -27.04 5.73 -14.88
CA PHE A 575 -27.60 5.28 -16.17
C PHE A 575 -28.98 5.89 -16.46
N ASP A 576 -29.73 6.30 -15.43
CA ASP A 576 -31.02 6.97 -15.59
C ASP A 576 -30.87 8.46 -15.91
N GLU A 577 -29.76 9.08 -15.48
CA GLU A 577 -29.52 10.53 -15.57
C GLU A 577 -28.63 10.92 -16.76
N TRP A 578 -27.79 10.01 -17.26
CA TRP A 578 -26.76 10.32 -18.25
C TRP A 578 -26.77 9.34 -19.42
N ASP A 579 -26.73 9.88 -20.64
CA ASP A 579 -26.60 9.07 -21.87
C ASP A 579 -25.24 8.36 -21.95
N ASP A 580 -24.18 9.03 -21.49
CA ASP A 580 -22.83 8.46 -21.39
C ASP A 580 -22.45 8.32 -19.90
N PRO A 581 -22.62 7.12 -19.30
CA PRO A 581 -22.36 6.88 -17.90
C PRO A 581 -20.87 6.93 -17.54
N LEU A 582 -19.97 6.94 -18.55
CA LEU A 582 -18.53 7.04 -18.36
C LEU A 582 -17.99 8.46 -18.58
N SER A 583 -18.83 9.42 -18.97
CA SER A 583 -18.42 10.80 -19.14
C SER A 583 -17.91 11.40 -17.83
N LEU A 584 -16.95 12.32 -17.89
CA LEU A 584 -16.37 12.91 -16.67
C LEU A 584 -17.45 13.50 -15.72
N PRO A 585 -18.48 14.23 -16.19
CA PRO A 585 -19.54 14.72 -15.32
C PRO A 585 -20.39 13.60 -14.68
N ALA A 586 -20.67 12.52 -15.42
CA ALA A 586 -21.43 11.38 -14.89
C ALA A 586 -20.67 10.66 -13.77
N VAL A 587 -19.35 10.46 -13.95
CA VAL A 587 -18.50 9.84 -12.93
C VAL A 587 -18.30 10.76 -11.73
N ASP A 588 -18.18 12.07 -11.96
CA ASP A 588 -18.09 13.05 -10.89
C ASP A 588 -19.35 13.04 -10.02
N GLY A 589 -20.53 13.12 -10.65
CA GLY A 589 -21.82 13.05 -9.95
C GLY A 589 -22.06 11.71 -9.23
N TYR A 590 -21.55 10.60 -9.77
CA TYR A 590 -21.56 9.31 -9.09
C TYR A 590 -20.79 9.37 -7.76
N PHE A 591 -19.56 9.89 -7.76
CA PHE A 591 -18.74 9.97 -6.56
C PHE A 591 -19.27 10.99 -5.56
N GLU A 592 -19.80 12.13 -6.01
CA GLU A 592 -20.46 13.11 -5.16
C GLU A 592 -21.62 12.47 -4.38
N LYS A 593 -22.50 11.73 -5.08
CA LYS A 593 -23.60 10.98 -4.46
C LYS A 593 -23.09 9.91 -3.50
N LEU A 594 -22.08 9.14 -3.91
CA LEU A 594 -21.49 8.09 -3.08
C LEU A 594 -20.92 8.67 -1.77
N TYR A 595 -20.16 9.74 -1.85
CA TYR A 595 -19.53 10.38 -0.69
C TYR A 595 -20.55 11.10 0.19
N SER A 596 -21.53 11.78 -0.40
CA SER A 596 -22.63 12.39 0.33
C SER A 596 -23.46 11.34 1.08
N TYR A 597 -23.72 10.19 0.48
CA TYR A 597 -24.48 9.11 1.12
C TYR A 597 -23.69 8.48 2.27
N GLU A 598 -22.39 8.23 2.08
CA GLU A 598 -21.53 7.68 3.15
C GLU A 598 -21.36 8.69 4.31
N GLY A 599 -21.20 9.98 4.03
CA GLY A 599 -21.13 11.05 5.04
C GLY A 599 -20.03 10.81 6.08
N ASP A 600 -20.41 10.51 7.32
CA ASP A 600 -19.47 10.14 8.39
C ASP A 600 -18.90 8.72 8.25
N GLY A 601 -19.54 7.87 7.45
CA GLY A 601 -19.03 6.57 7.02
C GLY A 601 -17.70 6.64 6.26
N LEU A 602 -17.32 7.83 5.76
CA LEU A 602 -16.01 8.07 5.14
C LEU A 602 -14.82 8.02 6.14
N ASP A 603 -15.13 8.04 7.44
CA ASP A 603 -14.23 7.68 8.55
C ASP A 603 -14.93 6.65 9.45
N LYS A 604 -15.27 5.49 8.89
CA LYS A 604 -16.10 4.46 9.54
C LYS A 604 -15.56 4.01 10.90
N LYS A 605 -14.23 3.98 11.04
CA LYS A 605 -13.54 3.57 12.28
C LYS A 605 -13.23 4.75 13.21
N ARG A 606 -13.71 5.96 12.91
CA ARG A 606 -13.54 7.19 13.69
C ARG A 606 -12.07 7.51 14.02
N VAL A 607 -11.18 7.31 13.06
CA VAL A 607 -9.73 7.50 13.19
C VAL A 607 -9.40 8.97 13.47
N LEU A 608 -10.00 9.91 12.74
CA LEU A 608 -9.72 11.33 12.94
C LEU A 608 -10.28 11.84 14.28
N PRO A 609 -11.55 11.58 14.66
CA PRO A 609 -12.06 11.93 15.99
C PRO A 609 -11.20 11.37 17.13
N ALA A 610 -10.72 10.13 17.02
CA ALA A 610 -9.94 9.48 18.08
C ALA A 610 -8.66 10.28 18.47
N PHE A 611 -8.05 11.00 17.54
CA PHE A 611 -6.90 11.88 17.83
C PHE A 611 -7.29 13.24 18.40
N GLU A 612 -8.54 13.69 18.25
CA GLU A 612 -8.99 14.98 18.79
C GLU A 612 -9.57 14.86 20.20
N GLU A 613 -10.18 13.71 20.55
CA GLU A 613 -10.93 13.51 21.80
C GLU A 613 -10.16 13.87 23.08
N ARG A 614 -8.85 13.58 23.11
CA ARG A 614 -7.97 13.85 24.27
C ARG A 614 -6.77 14.73 23.96
N LEU A 615 -6.93 15.63 23.00
CA LEU A 615 -5.91 16.60 22.58
C LEU A 615 -5.29 17.40 23.74
N LYS A 616 -6.10 17.85 24.72
CA LYS A 616 -5.62 18.70 25.83
C LYS A 616 -4.51 18.04 26.64
N ASP A 617 -4.56 16.72 26.76
CA ASP A 617 -3.57 15.91 27.47
C ASP A 617 -2.46 15.39 26.55
N VAL A 618 -2.61 15.62 25.24
CA VAL A 618 -1.83 15.00 24.16
C VAL A 618 -1.87 13.46 24.31
N ALA A 619 -3.04 12.92 24.65
CA ALA A 619 -3.24 11.51 24.97
C ALA A 619 -3.85 10.76 23.78
N PHE A 620 -2.99 10.23 22.91
CA PHE A 620 -3.39 9.60 21.66
C PHE A 620 -3.50 8.06 21.73
N PRO A 621 -4.42 7.45 20.96
CA PRO A 621 -4.62 6.01 20.91
C PRO A 621 -3.90 5.37 19.70
N PHE A 622 -2.55 5.42 19.67
CA PHE A 622 -1.78 4.94 18.52
C PHE A 622 -1.98 3.45 18.21
N GLU A 623 -2.05 2.60 19.24
CA GLU A 623 -2.20 1.16 19.07
C GLU A 623 -3.62 0.79 18.63
N ASP A 624 -4.64 1.42 19.21
CA ASP A 624 -6.03 1.16 18.82
C ASP A 624 -6.27 1.59 17.38
N VAL A 625 -5.79 2.77 16.97
CA VAL A 625 -5.88 3.25 15.59
C VAL A 625 -5.17 2.30 14.64
N ALA A 626 -3.95 1.86 14.97
CA ALA A 626 -3.21 0.91 14.13
C ALA A 626 -3.93 -0.44 13.99
N ASN A 627 -4.66 -0.89 15.02
CA ASN A 627 -5.41 -2.14 15.00
C ASN A 627 -6.68 -2.04 14.14
N VAL A 628 -7.33 -0.87 14.06
CA VAL A 628 -8.58 -0.71 13.28
C VAL A 628 -8.34 -0.20 11.85
N PHE A 629 -7.22 0.47 11.60
CA PHE A 629 -6.84 0.96 10.27
C PHE A 629 -6.24 -0.17 9.44
N ASN A 630 -7.10 -1.03 8.87
CA ASN A 630 -6.73 -2.04 7.90
C ASN A 630 -7.52 -1.80 6.63
N LEU A 631 -6.85 -1.51 5.51
CA LEU A 631 -7.54 -1.21 4.24
C LEU A 631 -8.18 -2.46 3.64
N ILE A 632 -7.65 -3.64 3.98
CA ILE A 632 -8.25 -4.94 3.68
C ILE A 632 -8.65 -5.57 5.02
N GLU A 633 -9.93 -5.86 5.20
CA GLU A 633 -10.40 -6.52 6.42
C GLU A 633 -9.80 -7.93 6.51
N ASN A 634 -9.04 -8.19 7.59
CA ASN A 634 -8.23 -9.39 7.80
C ASN A 634 -9.04 -10.64 8.20
N ASP A 635 -10.27 -10.77 7.74
CA ASP A 635 -11.10 -11.95 8.01
C ASP A 635 -10.75 -13.14 7.10
N THR A 636 -9.54 -13.13 6.53
CA THR A 636 -9.06 -14.21 5.66
C THR A 636 -7.77 -14.85 6.19
N ARG A 637 -7.60 -16.14 5.91
CA ARG A 637 -6.39 -16.92 6.17
C ARG A 637 -5.87 -17.50 4.88
N ASP A 638 -4.54 -17.51 4.76
CA ASP A 638 -3.86 -18.05 3.59
C ASP A 638 -3.71 -19.57 3.69
N ILE A 639 -4.03 -20.25 2.59
CA ILE A 639 -3.74 -21.66 2.38
C ILE A 639 -2.80 -21.80 1.19
N ILE A 640 -1.74 -22.56 1.37
CA ILE A 640 -0.78 -22.94 0.34
C ILE A 640 -1.37 -24.09 -0.48
N ILE A 641 -1.44 -23.89 -1.80
CA ILE A 641 -1.92 -24.87 -2.76
C ILE A 641 -0.72 -25.62 -3.36
N PRO A 642 -0.60 -26.96 -3.20
CA PRO A 642 0.48 -27.75 -3.80
C PRO A 642 0.24 -27.99 -5.31
N TYR A 643 0.06 -26.90 -6.06
CA TYR A 643 -0.42 -26.85 -7.44
C TYR A 643 0.48 -27.62 -8.40
N ASP A 644 1.79 -27.37 -8.37
CA ASP A 644 2.77 -28.00 -9.25
C ASP A 644 3.91 -28.67 -8.47
N GLU A 645 4.80 -29.37 -9.18
CA GLU A 645 5.96 -30.04 -8.60
C GLU A 645 6.91 -29.07 -7.87
N LYS A 646 6.97 -27.80 -8.31
CA LYS A 646 7.79 -26.78 -7.65
C LYS A 646 7.25 -26.50 -6.25
N ALA A 647 5.96 -26.21 -6.10
CA ALA A 647 5.32 -26.01 -4.80
C ALA A 647 5.48 -27.22 -3.89
N ARG A 648 5.23 -28.43 -4.42
CA ARG A 648 5.37 -29.69 -3.68
C ARG A 648 6.80 -29.91 -3.18
N SER A 649 7.81 -29.62 -4.01
CA SER A 649 9.22 -29.73 -3.63
C SER A 649 9.59 -28.77 -2.49
N ILE A 650 9.11 -27.52 -2.53
CA ILE A 650 9.39 -26.51 -1.52
C ILE A 650 8.70 -26.89 -0.19
N ILE A 651 7.45 -27.32 -0.25
CA ILE A 651 6.71 -27.80 0.93
C ILE A 651 7.48 -28.97 1.59
N LYS A 652 7.97 -29.92 0.80
CA LYS A 652 8.79 -31.04 1.30
C LYS A 652 10.10 -30.56 1.94
N GLN A 653 10.78 -29.58 1.34
CA GLN A 653 11.99 -28.99 1.91
C GLN A 653 11.73 -28.30 3.26
N ILE A 654 10.61 -27.59 3.40
CA ILE A 654 10.22 -26.99 4.68
C ILE A 654 10.01 -28.06 5.74
N GLN A 655 9.28 -29.12 5.40
CA GLN A 655 9.01 -30.25 6.30
C GLN A 655 10.30 -30.98 6.72
N GLN A 656 11.31 -31.05 5.84
CA GLN A 656 12.60 -31.68 6.14
C GLN A 656 13.54 -30.79 6.96
N THR A 657 13.54 -29.48 6.72
CA THR A 657 14.52 -28.55 7.32
C THR A 657 14.02 -27.87 8.59
N GLY A 658 12.71 -27.81 8.81
CA GLY A 658 12.12 -27.10 9.95
C GLY A 658 12.31 -25.57 9.91
N LEU A 659 12.74 -25.02 8.77
CA LEU A 659 13.05 -23.59 8.59
C LEU A 659 12.08 -22.93 7.59
N PRO A 660 10.79 -22.75 7.95
CA PRO A 660 9.78 -22.22 7.04
C PRO A 660 10.13 -20.82 6.52
N GLY A 661 10.76 -19.98 7.35
CA GLY A 661 11.13 -18.60 6.98
C GLY A 661 12.05 -18.49 5.76
N LYS A 662 12.84 -19.52 5.44
CA LYS A 662 13.71 -19.53 4.26
C LYS A 662 12.94 -19.71 2.94
N TYR A 663 11.79 -20.38 2.99
CA TYR A 663 11.08 -20.87 1.81
C TYR A 663 9.68 -20.28 1.64
N ILE A 664 9.13 -19.64 2.68
CA ILE A 664 7.73 -19.21 2.68
C ILE A 664 7.40 -18.20 1.58
N ARG A 665 8.35 -17.30 1.26
CA ARG A 665 8.18 -16.33 0.18
C ARG A 665 8.04 -17.00 -1.18
N ASN A 666 8.76 -18.10 -1.41
CA ASN A 666 8.64 -18.89 -2.65
C ASN A 666 7.25 -19.53 -2.80
N LEU A 667 6.50 -19.68 -1.70
CA LEU A 667 5.15 -20.23 -1.69
C LEU A 667 4.05 -19.16 -1.81
N GLN A 668 4.35 -17.86 -1.76
CA GLN A 668 3.33 -16.80 -1.92
C GLN A 668 2.61 -16.85 -3.27
N GLY A 669 3.30 -17.24 -4.34
CA GLY A 669 2.66 -17.45 -5.65
C GLY A 669 1.65 -18.62 -5.69
N TYR A 670 1.64 -19.43 -4.63
CA TYR A 670 0.82 -20.61 -4.46
C TYR A 670 -0.22 -20.45 -3.34
N THR A 671 -0.34 -19.29 -2.71
CA THR A 671 -1.34 -19.06 -1.65
C THR A 671 -2.68 -18.60 -2.21
N VAL A 672 -3.75 -19.02 -1.54
CA VAL A 672 -5.12 -18.54 -1.72
C VAL A 672 -5.65 -18.12 -0.37
N SER A 673 -6.14 -16.88 -0.27
CA SER A 673 -6.75 -16.33 0.94
C SER A 673 -8.24 -16.67 0.98
N ILE A 674 -8.70 -17.25 2.09
CA ILE A 674 -10.10 -17.66 2.30
C ILE A 674 -10.64 -17.14 3.63
N TYR A 675 -11.95 -16.98 3.75
CA TYR A 675 -12.55 -16.50 5.00
C TYR A 675 -12.33 -17.46 6.17
N VAL A 676 -12.26 -16.93 7.39
CA VAL A 676 -12.00 -17.70 8.61
C VAL A 676 -13.00 -18.86 8.80
N GLU A 677 -14.26 -18.67 8.43
CA GLU A 677 -15.30 -19.70 8.50
C GLU A 677 -15.02 -20.85 7.54
N GLU A 678 -14.61 -20.53 6.32
CA GLU A 678 -14.24 -21.51 5.30
C GLU A 678 -12.97 -22.26 5.73
N PHE A 679 -12.00 -21.54 6.29
CA PHE A 679 -10.79 -22.11 6.85
C PHE A 679 -11.09 -23.12 7.96
N LYS A 680 -11.95 -22.76 8.91
CA LYS A 680 -12.41 -23.67 9.98
C LYS A 680 -13.14 -24.89 9.42
N ALA A 681 -13.88 -24.74 8.32
CA ALA A 681 -14.54 -25.88 7.67
C ALA A 681 -13.52 -26.86 7.05
N LEU A 682 -12.50 -26.34 6.36
CA LEU A 682 -11.42 -27.17 5.80
C LEU A 682 -10.60 -27.86 6.91
N GLU A 683 -10.37 -27.18 8.02
CA GLU A 683 -9.73 -27.74 9.21
C GLU A 683 -10.54 -28.91 9.79
N LYS A 684 -11.86 -28.70 10.00
CA LYS A 684 -12.78 -29.74 10.49
C LYS A 684 -12.84 -30.96 9.56
N SER A 685 -12.78 -30.75 8.24
CA SER A 685 -12.76 -31.85 7.26
C SER A 685 -11.38 -32.50 7.08
N ASN A 686 -10.37 -32.09 7.86
CA ASN A 686 -8.97 -32.53 7.72
C ASN A 686 -8.43 -32.35 6.28
N ALA A 687 -8.92 -31.31 5.59
CA ALA A 687 -8.53 -30.96 4.22
C ALA A 687 -7.27 -30.10 4.17
N ILE A 688 -6.77 -29.64 5.32
CA ILE A 688 -5.53 -28.89 5.45
C ILE A 688 -4.58 -29.55 6.46
N SER A 689 -3.27 -29.31 6.31
CA SER A 689 -2.24 -29.59 7.32
C SER A 689 -1.56 -28.30 7.75
N SER A 690 -1.20 -28.19 9.02
CA SER A 690 -0.28 -27.17 9.48
C SER A 690 1.18 -27.60 9.26
N ILE A 691 2.02 -26.64 8.95
CA ILE A 691 3.47 -26.68 9.05
C ILE A 691 3.84 -25.68 10.13
N ASP A 692 4.48 -26.18 11.19
CA ASP A 692 4.96 -25.35 12.31
C ASP A 692 3.85 -24.49 12.95
N ASP A 693 2.62 -25.04 12.96
CA ASP A 693 1.37 -24.43 13.45
C ASP A 693 1.07 -23.01 12.94
N ARG A 694 1.70 -22.63 11.84
CA ARG A 694 1.64 -21.27 11.26
C ARG A 694 1.26 -21.25 9.79
N PHE A 695 1.60 -22.27 9.03
CA PHE A 695 1.37 -22.31 7.59
C PHE A 695 0.48 -23.48 7.22
N PHE A 696 -0.60 -23.22 6.49
CA PHE A 696 -1.59 -24.24 6.19
C PHE A 696 -1.49 -24.66 4.73
N VAL A 697 -1.39 -25.97 4.50
CA VAL A 697 -1.24 -26.57 3.16
C VAL A 697 -2.48 -27.41 2.85
N LEU A 698 -3.06 -27.22 1.67
CA LEU A 698 -4.18 -28.02 1.20
C LEU A 698 -3.75 -29.48 0.97
N LYS A 699 -4.51 -30.42 1.55
CA LYS A 699 -4.39 -31.87 1.32
C LYS A 699 -5.36 -32.29 0.23
N LYS A 700 -5.05 -33.41 -0.45
CA LYS A 700 -5.91 -34.02 -1.48
C LYS A 700 -6.36 -32.99 -2.51
N LEU A 701 -5.38 -32.46 -3.26
CA LEU A 701 -5.59 -31.39 -4.24
C LEU A 701 -6.80 -31.65 -5.13
N ASP A 702 -6.92 -32.88 -5.66
CA ASP A 702 -7.98 -33.28 -6.58
C ASP A 702 -9.40 -33.22 -5.98
N ASP A 703 -9.54 -33.33 -4.65
CA ASP A 703 -10.84 -33.31 -3.96
C ASP A 703 -11.33 -31.88 -3.67
N TYR A 704 -10.40 -30.92 -3.59
CA TYR A 704 -10.66 -29.58 -3.05
C TYR A 704 -10.21 -28.45 -3.98
N TYR A 705 -9.59 -28.76 -5.10
CA TYR A 705 -9.03 -27.78 -6.03
C TYR A 705 -9.26 -28.22 -7.48
N SER A 706 -9.86 -27.33 -8.27
CA SER A 706 -10.08 -27.52 -9.70
C SER A 706 -9.04 -26.75 -10.52
N GLU A 707 -8.53 -27.39 -11.58
CA GLU A 707 -7.71 -26.72 -12.61
C GLU A 707 -8.47 -25.60 -13.33
N ASP A 708 -9.80 -25.61 -13.31
CA ASP A 708 -10.63 -24.65 -14.01
C ASP A 708 -11.24 -23.57 -13.14
N THR A 709 -11.56 -23.87 -11.88
CA THR A 709 -12.25 -22.93 -10.99
C THR A 709 -11.45 -22.54 -9.74
N GLY A 710 -10.33 -23.24 -9.46
CA GLY A 710 -9.52 -23.05 -8.27
C GLY A 710 -10.07 -23.82 -7.06
N LEU A 711 -9.86 -23.30 -5.85
CA LEU A 711 -10.33 -23.94 -4.61
C LEU A 711 -11.85 -24.16 -4.64
N LEU A 712 -12.35 -25.33 -4.26
CA LEU A 712 -13.77 -25.69 -4.30
C LEU A 712 -14.49 -25.37 -2.97
N ASN A 713 -15.74 -24.91 -3.03
CA ASN A 713 -16.60 -24.76 -1.84
C ASN A 713 -17.38 -26.06 -1.62
N ARG A 714 -17.30 -26.68 -0.43
CA ARG A 714 -18.08 -27.89 -0.10
C ARG A 714 -19.37 -27.65 0.70
N LYS A 715 -19.82 -26.40 0.84
CA LYS A 715 -21.15 -26.09 1.37
C LYS A 715 -22.12 -25.94 0.20
N ASP A 716 -22.63 -27.06 -0.29
CA ASP A 716 -23.88 -27.18 -1.06
C ASP A 716 -24.28 -28.67 -1.06
N ASN A 717 -24.20 -29.33 0.11
CA ASN A 717 -25.01 -30.50 0.43
C ASN A 717 -26.01 -30.04 1.49
N ASP A 718 -27.28 -30.34 1.24
CA ASP A 718 -28.46 -29.97 2.02
C ASP A 718 -28.28 -30.11 3.55
N GLU A 719 -29.00 -29.23 4.28
CA GLU A 719 -29.08 -29.10 5.76
C GLU A 719 -28.07 -28.14 6.42
N ASP A 720 -28.28 -26.82 6.27
CA ASP A 720 -28.23 -25.83 7.37
C ASP A 720 -28.46 -24.41 6.82
N LEU A 721 -29.66 -24.19 6.28
CA LEU A 721 -30.24 -22.87 6.03
C LEU A 721 -31.01 -22.44 7.30
N LEU A 722 -30.30 -22.18 8.40
CA LEU A 722 -30.87 -21.54 9.60
C LEU A 722 -29.73 -21.16 10.55
N LEU A 723 -29.21 -19.95 10.40
CA LEU A 723 -28.56 -19.09 11.42
C LEU A 723 -27.58 -18.16 10.72
N ILE A 724 -28.04 -16.96 10.36
CA ILE A 724 -27.34 -15.67 10.49
C ILE A 724 -28.42 -14.61 10.23
N ALA A 725 -28.80 -13.92 11.31
CA ALA A 725 -29.46 -12.62 11.31
C ALA A 725 -28.41 -11.57 11.72
#